data_AF-A0A7C4WXT3-F1
#
_entry.id   AF-A0A7C4WXT3-F1
#
_cell.length_a   1.000
_cell.length_b   1.000
_cell.length_c   1.000
_cell.angle_alpha   90.00
_cell.angle_beta   90.00
_cell.angle_gamma   90.00
#
_symmetry.space_group_name_H-M   'P 1'
#
loop_
_entity.id
_entity.type
_entity.pdbx_description
1 polymer ?
#
loop_
_entity_poly.entity_id
_entity_poly.type
_entity_poly.pdbx_seq_one_letter_code
_entity_poly.pdbx_strand_id
1 'polypeptide(L)'
;WNSTGIGYVKVSAGLLNLNGWHDSQSIGIGSNMDIEQGTVQISGDRTTSILAMIADKKITAYGGKGKVVYDYNIITPGKTTLTALPPVTGDLNQDFGVDLADLAILADSWLNENNTGIANLDMLCRVDLGDFNILAGNWLGGMVTDWHIAQTEFPTDDGIVTPFYANHWGIVGDGQTDVTEAIQNAMVALSNLGGGTLFLPSGRYKVCGNLTIPSRVILRGDWQIPDPAGPVTGTILMAYAGRGQNDDEGAPFIGLSNCAGVKGLTIWYPEQTAEHIQPYPPAIRRLDGSNHTVENVTFVNAYIGFSSYENRHITASPFLRHIYGTPLKTGIELDCLADVGRIETVHFSPDYWKHSGLPNAPTDNRHAQWLYGNATGIVLGRIDWSYAAYVTVEGYCQGLLLHPSRNQDDSGTMPNGQCYAFDLKHCRTGVYVEGIASVGFMFTRFNIDQVQTGLHFATAANGQALLHTCQINALNYALYNMGSAKIQAINCSFREGEIRADGGYLSIINSDLTDAAGSHITVNADVRGVTLQGNRFSRPAQITDNTAYPVLVDPAPVTVTPLPAYDFKKPTQAHTAAKPVLYVVTEPPYNAPADLSSDATPAFQAALNDAGANGGGIVFVPGGDYRLDGTLMVPTGVELRGIHDLAFSPSARG
;
A
#
# COMPACT_ATOMS: atom_id res chain seq x y z
N TRP A 1 -46.90 -0.67 -32.44
CA TRP A 1 -47.82 0.02 -31.51
C TRP A 1 -47.38 1.47 -31.38
N ASN A 2 -48.32 2.41 -31.29
CA ASN A 2 -48.05 3.86 -31.30
C ASN A 2 -47.00 4.25 -30.24
N SER A 3 -46.10 5.15 -30.63
CA SER A 3 -44.85 5.54 -29.96
C SER A 3 -45.01 6.39 -28.69
N THR A 4 -46.08 6.18 -27.92
CA THR A 4 -46.38 6.95 -26.69
C THR A 4 -46.89 6.08 -25.53
N GLY A 5 -46.85 4.75 -25.65
CA GLY A 5 -47.25 3.85 -24.57
C GLY A 5 -46.17 3.75 -23.49
N ILE A 6 -46.54 4.01 -22.24
CA ILE A 6 -45.69 3.75 -21.07
C ILE A 6 -46.02 2.37 -20.52
N GLY A 7 -45.00 1.51 -20.38
CA GLY A 7 -45.11 0.18 -19.79
C GLY A 7 -44.66 0.17 -18.33
N TYR A 8 -45.40 -0.56 -17.49
CA TYR A 8 -45.06 -0.80 -16.09
C TYR A 8 -45.00 -2.30 -15.86
N VAL A 9 -43.85 -2.80 -15.40
CA VAL A 9 -43.68 -4.20 -15.00
C VAL A 9 -43.39 -4.22 -13.50
N LYS A 10 -44.19 -4.96 -12.73
CA LYS A 10 -43.95 -5.18 -11.31
C LYS A 10 -43.67 -6.65 -11.04
N VAL A 11 -42.49 -6.95 -10.51
CA VAL A 11 -42.03 -8.31 -10.21
C VAL A 11 -42.10 -8.50 -8.69
N SER A 12 -43.32 -8.73 -8.18
CA SER A 12 -43.55 -8.80 -6.73
C SER A 12 -42.98 -10.07 -6.07
N ALA A 13 -42.94 -11.19 -6.79
CA ALA A 13 -42.36 -12.47 -6.36
C ALA A 13 -42.15 -13.40 -7.55
N GLY A 14 -41.43 -14.52 -7.36
CA GLY A 14 -41.25 -15.56 -8.38
C GLY A 14 -40.23 -15.19 -9.47
N LEU A 15 -40.20 -15.97 -10.55
CA LEU A 15 -39.21 -15.83 -11.63
C LEU A 15 -39.83 -15.23 -12.90
N LEU A 16 -39.27 -14.12 -13.38
CA LEU A 16 -39.52 -13.54 -14.71
C LEU A 16 -38.34 -13.83 -15.63
N ASN A 17 -38.54 -14.66 -16.65
CA ASN A 17 -37.49 -15.08 -17.57
C ASN A 17 -37.62 -14.36 -18.91
N LEU A 18 -36.60 -13.60 -19.30
CA LEU A 18 -36.61 -12.73 -20.48
C LEU A 18 -35.56 -13.20 -21.49
N ASN A 19 -36.03 -13.73 -22.62
CA ASN A 19 -35.17 -14.18 -23.71
C ASN A 19 -34.99 -13.15 -24.83
N GLY A 20 -35.86 -12.13 -24.90
CA GLY A 20 -35.83 -11.08 -25.93
C GLY A 20 -35.45 -9.72 -25.34
N TRP A 21 -34.21 -9.59 -24.84
CA TRP A 21 -33.71 -8.33 -24.27
C TRP A 21 -32.89 -7.54 -25.30
N HIS A 22 -33.16 -6.24 -25.36
CA HIS A 22 -32.40 -5.27 -26.14
C HIS A 22 -31.85 -4.20 -25.19
N ASP A 23 -30.53 -4.03 -25.20
CA ASP A 23 -29.76 -3.25 -24.23
C ASP A 23 -30.19 -1.77 -24.10
N SER A 24 -30.91 -1.23 -25.09
CA SER A 24 -31.40 0.15 -25.10
C SER A 24 -32.91 0.33 -25.37
N GLN A 25 -33.62 -0.76 -25.68
CA GLN A 25 -35.02 -0.66 -26.16
C GLN A 25 -36.01 -1.49 -25.33
N SER A 26 -35.54 -2.40 -24.48
CA SER A 26 -36.42 -3.23 -23.66
C SER A 26 -37.21 -2.44 -22.63
N ILE A 27 -36.70 -1.31 -22.15
CA ILE A 27 -37.42 -0.36 -21.30
C ILE A 27 -37.33 1.03 -21.93
N GLY A 28 -38.42 1.45 -22.57
CA GLY A 28 -38.54 2.73 -23.26
C GLY A 28 -38.61 3.93 -22.32
N ILE A 29 -38.50 5.14 -22.88
CA ILE A 29 -38.58 6.39 -22.11
C ILE A 29 -39.89 6.45 -21.32
N GLY A 30 -39.78 6.73 -20.02
CA GLY A 30 -40.91 6.82 -19.09
C GLY A 30 -41.47 5.48 -18.61
N SER A 31 -41.09 4.35 -19.20
CA SER A 31 -41.46 3.01 -18.74
C SER A 31 -40.54 2.56 -17.61
N ASN A 32 -41.02 1.69 -16.72
CA ASN A 32 -40.18 1.10 -15.69
C ASN A 32 -40.50 -0.37 -15.38
N MET A 33 -39.49 -1.04 -14.85
CA MET A 33 -39.60 -2.35 -14.21
C MET A 33 -39.24 -2.21 -12.73
N ASP A 34 -40.16 -2.56 -11.85
CA ASP A 34 -39.94 -2.54 -10.41
C ASP A 34 -39.87 -3.97 -9.86
N ILE A 35 -38.79 -4.29 -9.17
CA ILE A 35 -38.53 -5.61 -8.59
C ILE A 35 -38.73 -5.54 -7.06
N GLU A 36 -39.51 -6.45 -6.50
CA GLU A 36 -39.62 -6.63 -5.04
C GLU A 36 -39.03 -8.00 -4.68
N GLN A 37 -39.83 -8.98 -4.25
CA GLN A 37 -39.31 -10.29 -3.83
C GLN A 37 -39.10 -11.26 -5.00
N GLY A 38 -39.07 -10.75 -6.23
CA GLY A 38 -38.94 -11.54 -7.44
C GLY A 38 -37.53 -11.56 -8.02
N THR A 39 -37.31 -12.46 -8.97
CA THR A 39 -36.07 -12.59 -9.71
C THR A 39 -36.34 -12.38 -11.20
N VAL A 40 -35.53 -11.57 -11.86
CA VAL A 40 -35.54 -11.41 -13.32
C VAL A 40 -34.30 -12.08 -13.89
N GLN A 41 -34.46 -12.98 -14.86
CA GLN A 41 -33.34 -13.60 -15.56
C GLN A 41 -33.34 -13.18 -17.01
N ILE A 42 -32.18 -12.76 -17.51
CA ILE A 42 -31.98 -12.30 -18.88
C ILE A 42 -30.86 -13.11 -19.52
N SER A 43 -31.08 -13.61 -20.73
CA SER A 43 -30.07 -14.42 -21.44
C SER A 43 -28.85 -13.60 -21.89
N GLY A 44 -27.65 -14.14 -21.65
CA GLY A 44 -26.37 -13.50 -21.94
C GLY A 44 -25.92 -12.48 -20.88
N ASP A 45 -24.73 -11.91 -21.06
CA ASP A 45 -24.23 -10.83 -20.21
C ASP A 45 -24.86 -9.49 -20.63
N ARG A 46 -25.64 -8.92 -19.73
CA ARG A 46 -26.36 -7.66 -19.90
C ARG A 46 -26.03 -6.63 -18.83
N THR A 47 -25.04 -6.90 -17.98
CA THR A 47 -24.68 -6.12 -16.78
C THR A 47 -24.50 -4.63 -17.08
N THR A 48 -23.78 -4.27 -18.15
CA THR A 48 -23.59 -2.87 -18.59
C THR A 48 -24.92 -2.16 -18.91
N SER A 49 -25.83 -2.84 -19.62
CA SER A 49 -27.14 -2.28 -19.97
C SER A 49 -28.07 -2.15 -18.76
N ILE A 50 -28.00 -3.11 -17.83
CA ILE A 50 -28.76 -3.10 -16.58
C ILE A 50 -28.29 -1.94 -15.70
N LEU A 51 -26.98 -1.75 -15.55
CA LEU A 51 -26.41 -0.62 -14.81
C LEU A 51 -26.92 0.72 -15.36
N ALA A 52 -26.88 0.90 -16.68
CA ALA A 52 -27.38 2.12 -17.33
C ALA A 52 -28.90 2.32 -17.10
N MET A 53 -29.70 1.26 -17.16
CA MET A 53 -31.14 1.35 -16.92
C MET A 53 -31.49 1.60 -15.44
N ILE A 54 -30.68 1.12 -14.49
CA ILE A 54 -30.83 1.45 -13.07
C ILE A 54 -30.51 2.94 -12.86
N ALA A 55 -29.42 3.45 -13.44
CA ALA A 55 -29.04 4.87 -13.34
C ALA A 55 -30.12 5.79 -13.92
N ASP A 56 -30.76 5.39 -15.02
CA ASP A 56 -31.89 6.09 -15.65
C ASP A 56 -33.23 5.93 -14.88
N LYS A 57 -33.25 5.21 -13.76
CA LYS A 57 -34.46 4.84 -12.99
C LYS A 57 -35.51 4.07 -13.80
N LYS A 58 -35.08 3.37 -14.86
CA LYS A 58 -35.92 2.45 -15.67
C LYS A 58 -36.09 1.09 -15.01
N ILE A 59 -35.13 0.68 -14.18
CA ILE A 59 -35.25 -0.49 -13.32
C ILE A 59 -35.11 -0.01 -11.88
N THR A 60 -36.10 -0.31 -11.06
CA THR A 60 -36.16 0.09 -9.64
C THR A 60 -36.40 -1.12 -8.76
N ALA A 61 -36.12 -0.96 -7.46
CA ALA A 61 -36.43 -1.93 -6.44
C ALA A 61 -37.38 -1.30 -5.41
N TYR A 62 -38.46 -2.00 -5.06
CA TYR A 62 -39.44 -1.54 -4.07
C TYR A 62 -39.93 -0.09 -4.29
N GLY A 63 -40.30 0.23 -5.52
CA GLY A 63 -40.75 1.58 -5.91
C GLY A 63 -39.63 2.63 -5.86
N GLY A 64 -38.36 2.21 -5.99
CA GLY A 64 -37.18 3.07 -5.91
C GLY A 64 -36.63 3.29 -4.51
N LYS A 65 -37.17 2.58 -3.50
CA LYS A 65 -36.71 2.65 -2.11
C LYS A 65 -35.75 1.53 -1.74
N GLY A 66 -35.78 0.43 -2.47
CA GLY A 66 -34.86 -0.69 -2.32
C GLY A 66 -33.70 -0.59 -3.30
N LYS A 67 -32.84 -1.61 -3.28
CA LYS A 67 -31.69 -1.71 -4.20
C LYS A 67 -31.88 -2.84 -5.20
N VAL A 68 -31.65 -2.56 -6.48
CA VAL A 68 -31.58 -3.60 -7.52
C VAL A 68 -30.20 -4.24 -7.43
N VAL A 69 -30.16 -5.55 -7.22
CA VAL A 69 -28.93 -6.35 -7.26
C VAL A 69 -28.91 -7.09 -8.59
N TYR A 70 -27.73 -7.17 -9.22
CA TYR A 70 -27.60 -7.92 -10.46
C TYR A 70 -26.22 -8.58 -10.57
N ASP A 71 -26.20 -9.76 -11.16
CA ASP A 71 -24.97 -10.50 -11.47
C ASP A 71 -25.03 -11.05 -12.90
N TYR A 72 -23.87 -11.47 -13.43
CA TYR A 72 -23.79 -12.34 -14.60
C TYR A 72 -23.05 -13.62 -14.24
N ASN A 73 -23.66 -14.76 -14.55
CA ASN A 73 -23.03 -16.07 -14.43
C ASN A 73 -22.67 -16.47 -12.98
N ILE A 74 -23.17 -15.76 -11.96
CA ILE A 74 -22.97 -16.10 -10.54
C ILE A 74 -24.15 -16.92 -10.05
N ILE A 75 -25.35 -16.34 -10.05
CA ILE A 75 -26.55 -17.00 -9.53
C ILE A 75 -27.10 -18.00 -10.57
N THR A 76 -27.08 -17.61 -11.85
CA THR A 76 -27.58 -18.45 -12.94
C THR A 76 -26.58 -18.48 -14.10
N PRO A 77 -25.95 -19.63 -14.38
CA PRO A 77 -24.98 -19.74 -15.47
C PRO A 77 -25.53 -19.28 -16.83
N GLY A 78 -24.73 -18.50 -17.55
CA GLY A 78 -25.06 -17.98 -18.89
C GLY A 78 -26.14 -16.88 -18.93
N LYS A 79 -26.53 -16.31 -17.78
CA LYS A 79 -27.56 -15.28 -17.70
C LYS A 79 -27.15 -14.14 -16.78
N THR A 80 -27.69 -12.95 -17.06
CA THR A 80 -27.77 -11.86 -16.09
C THR A 80 -28.99 -12.07 -15.20
N THR A 81 -28.78 -12.12 -13.89
CA THR A 81 -29.86 -12.29 -12.91
C THR A 81 -30.02 -10.99 -12.15
N LEU A 82 -31.26 -10.51 -11.99
CA LEU A 82 -31.60 -9.36 -11.17
C LEU A 82 -32.50 -9.79 -10.01
N THR A 83 -32.22 -9.27 -8.83
CA THR A 83 -33.04 -9.37 -7.63
C THR A 83 -33.19 -7.99 -7.02
N ALA A 84 -33.98 -7.87 -5.95
CA ALA A 84 -34.05 -6.64 -5.19
C ALA A 84 -33.84 -6.89 -3.69
N LEU A 85 -33.19 -5.92 -3.06
CA LEU A 85 -33.08 -5.80 -1.62
C LEU A 85 -34.13 -4.79 -1.13
N PRO A 86 -34.85 -5.09 -0.04
CA PRO A 86 -35.84 -4.17 0.51
C PRO A 86 -35.19 -2.88 1.07
N PRO A 87 -35.94 -1.77 1.13
CA PRO A 87 -35.51 -0.58 1.86
C PRO A 87 -35.20 -0.90 3.32
N VAL A 88 -34.20 -0.23 3.89
CA VAL A 88 -33.91 -0.28 5.31
C VAL A 88 -34.70 0.83 5.99
N THR A 89 -35.58 0.49 6.94
CA THR A 89 -36.33 1.49 7.69
C THR A 89 -35.36 2.33 8.53
N GLY A 90 -35.43 3.66 8.43
CA GLY A 90 -34.50 4.56 9.16
C GLY A 90 -33.32 5.05 8.32
N ASP A 91 -33.18 4.60 7.08
CA ASP A 91 -32.33 5.21 6.05
C ASP A 91 -33.01 6.51 5.59
N LEU A 92 -32.68 7.61 6.26
CA LEU A 92 -33.28 8.93 6.03
C LEU A 92 -32.63 9.62 4.84
N ASN A 93 -31.34 9.39 4.61
CA ASN A 93 -30.55 10.01 3.55
C ASN A 93 -30.62 9.25 2.20
N GLN A 94 -31.17 8.03 2.20
CA GLN A 94 -31.30 7.10 1.07
C GLN A 94 -29.96 6.58 0.53
N ASP A 95 -28.97 6.41 1.40
CA ASP A 95 -27.66 5.83 1.08
C ASP A 95 -27.60 4.31 1.25
N PHE A 96 -28.75 3.69 1.55
CA PHE A 96 -28.94 2.26 1.72
C PHE A 96 -28.32 1.69 3.00
N GLY A 97 -28.13 2.53 4.03
CA GLY A 97 -27.75 2.17 5.39
C GLY A 97 -28.56 2.93 6.45
N VAL A 98 -28.33 2.62 7.72
CA VAL A 98 -28.75 3.50 8.82
C VAL A 98 -27.51 3.90 9.58
N ASP A 99 -27.12 5.17 9.47
CA ASP A 99 -25.83 5.65 9.94
C ASP A 99 -25.89 7.02 10.67
N LEU A 100 -24.72 7.63 10.86
CA LEU A 100 -24.59 8.93 11.54
C LEU A 100 -25.27 10.07 10.76
N ALA A 101 -25.32 10.02 9.43
CA ALA A 101 -25.98 11.02 8.62
C ALA A 101 -27.51 10.90 8.76
N ASP A 102 -28.05 9.69 8.90
CA ASP A 102 -29.46 9.50 9.25
C ASP A 102 -29.76 10.01 10.65
N LEU A 103 -28.89 9.74 11.61
CA LEU A 103 -29.03 10.30 12.96
C LEU A 103 -28.93 11.83 12.96
N ALA A 104 -28.13 12.43 12.10
CA ALA A 104 -28.06 13.89 11.95
C ALA A 104 -29.38 14.46 11.39
N ILE A 105 -29.96 13.81 10.37
CA ILE A 105 -31.28 14.19 9.82
C ILE A 105 -32.38 14.04 10.87
N LEU A 106 -32.31 12.98 11.68
CA LEU A 106 -33.21 12.77 12.81
C LEU A 106 -33.04 13.88 13.86
N ALA A 107 -31.80 14.22 14.23
CA ALA A 107 -31.49 15.23 15.23
C ALA A 107 -31.94 16.64 14.81
N ASP A 108 -31.72 17.01 13.54
CA ASP A 108 -32.21 18.27 12.97
C ASP A 108 -33.74 18.35 12.96
N SER A 109 -34.39 17.20 12.83
CA SER A 109 -35.85 17.08 12.82
C SER A 109 -36.46 17.00 14.23
N TRP A 110 -35.68 16.59 15.24
CA TRP A 110 -36.12 16.31 16.61
C TRP A 110 -36.68 17.54 17.35
N LEU A 111 -36.20 18.73 17.01
CA LEU A 111 -36.59 19.99 17.66
C LEU A 111 -37.73 20.71 16.93
N ASN A 112 -38.25 20.16 15.83
CA ASN A 112 -39.32 20.77 15.05
C ASN A 112 -40.67 20.09 15.36
N GLU A 113 -41.46 20.70 16.25
CA GLU A 113 -42.73 20.17 16.78
C GLU A 113 -43.81 19.86 15.72
N ASN A 114 -43.63 20.28 14.47
CA ASN A 114 -44.57 20.07 13.36
C ASN A 114 -43.99 19.23 12.20
N ASN A 115 -42.86 18.55 12.39
CA ASN A 115 -42.21 17.84 11.30
C ASN A 115 -42.88 16.47 11.03
N THR A 116 -43.59 16.37 9.91
CA THR A 116 -44.09 15.12 9.30
C THR A 116 -43.16 14.62 8.18
N GLY A 117 -41.92 15.11 8.16
CA GLY A 117 -40.91 14.81 7.16
C GLY A 117 -40.34 13.39 7.27
N ILE A 118 -39.32 13.12 6.45
CA ILE A 118 -38.70 11.79 6.27
C ILE A 118 -38.20 11.15 7.58
N ALA A 119 -37.90 11.95 8.61
CA ALA A 119 -37.42 11.52 9.92
C ALA A 119 -38.52 11.00 10.86
N ASN A 120 -39.80 11.15 10.49
CA ASN A 120 -40.91 10.54 11.21
C ASN A 120 -41.17 9.14 10.64
N LEU A 121 -40.79 8.12 11.40
CA LEU A 121 -40.73 6.72 11.04
C LEU A 121 -41.87 5.90 11.64
N ASP A 122 -42.74 6.51 12.45
CA ASP A 122 -43.89 5.86 13.07
C ASP A 122 -45.24 6.56 12.77
N MET A 123 -46.33 6.11 13.42
CA MET A 123 -47.68 6.65 13.19
C MET A 123 -47.99 7.90 14.01
N LEU A 124 -47.08 8.33 14.87
CA LEU A 124 -47.22 9.53 15.69
C LEU A 124 -46.78 10.70 14.82
N CYS A 125 -47.61 11.71 14.63
CA CYS A 125 -47.32 12.84 13.73
C CYS A 125 -46.25 13.82 14.27
N ARG A 126 -45.14 13.32 14.85
CA ARG A 126 -44.00 14.08 15.36
C ARG A 126 -42.75 13.19 15.38
N VAL A 127 -41.56 13.81 15.30
CA VAL A 127 -40.29 13.10 15.51
C VAL A 127 -40.03 12.97 17.01
N ASP A 128 -39.89 11.75 17.53
CA ASP A 128 -39.65 11.49 18.96
C ASP A 128 -38.77 10.25 19.24
N LEU A 129 -38.73 9.82 20.52
CA LEU A 129 -37.93 8.67 20.97
C LEU A 129 -38.28 7.36 20.25
N GLY A 130 -39.50 7.21 19.74
CA GLY A 130 -39.92 6.09 18.89
C GLY A 130 -39.08 6.01 17.62
N ASP A 131 -38.91 7.13 16.92
CA ASP A 131 -38.12 7.21 15.68
C ASP A 131 -36.64 6.95 15.93
N PHE A 132 -36.08 7.47 17.02
CA PHE A 132 -34.72 7.13 17.43
C PHE A 132 -34.56 5.65 17.73
N ASN A 133 -35.53 5.01 18.38
CA ASN A 133 -35.43 3.57 18.66
C ASN A 133 -35.53 2.73 17.38
N ILE A 134 -36.29 3.17 16.38
CA ILE A 134 -36.34 2.54 15.05
C ILE A 134 -34.98 2.70 14.35
N LEU A 135 -34.45 3.92 14.33
CA LEU A 135 -33.16 4.25 13.72
C LEU A 135 -32.02 3.51 14.43
N ALA A 136 -31.96 3.53 15.77
CA ALA A 136 -30.97 2.82 16.56
C ALA A 136 -31.11 1.28 16.50
N GLY A 137 -32.34 0.77 16.33
CA GLY A 137 -32.59 -0.66 16.11
C GLY A 137 -32.06 -1.14 14.76
N ASN A 138 -32.18 -0.31 13.73
CA ASN A 138 -31.71 -0.62 12.38
C ASN A 138 -30.26 -0.17 12.13
N TRP A 139 -29.71 0.71 12.98
CA TRP A 139 -28.27 0.95 13.13
C TRP A 139 -27.55 -0.35 13.50
N LEU A 140 -28.16 -1.17 14.36
CA LEU A 140 -27.67 -2.50 14.72
C LEU A 140 -27.98 -3.56 13.65
N GLY A 141 -28.82 -3.26 12.66
CA GLY A 141 -29.07 -4.10 11.48
C GLY A 141 -27.91 -4.11 10.49
N GLY A 142 -26.94 -3.21 10.66
CA GLY A 142 -25.73 -3.10 9.85
C GLY A 142 -25.96 -2.42 8.50
N MET A 143 -24.89 -1.83 7.95
CA MET A 143 -24.84 -1.55 6.52
C MET A 143 -25.07 -2.85 5.77
N VAL A 144 -25.94 -2.86 4.75
CA VAL A 144 -26.12 -4.05 3.91
C VAL A 144 -24.83 -4.28 3.12
N THR A 145 -24.01 -5.22 3.60
CA THR A 145 -22.78 -5.64 2.91
C THR A 145 -23.13 -6.56 1.76
N ASP A 146 -22.43 -6.38 0.64
CA ASP A 146 -22.44 -7.29 -0.49
C ASP A 146 -21.02 -7.79 -0.67
N TRP A 147 -20.63 -8.79 0.14
CA TRP A 147 -19.28 -9.35 0.09
C TRP A 147 -19.08 -10.06 -1.25
N HIS A 148 -18.12 -9.57 -2.02
CA HIS A 148 -17.79 -10.13 -3.32
C HIS A 148 -16.28 -10.09 -3.55
N ILE A 149 -15.83 -10.86 -4.54
CA ILE A 149 -14.48 -10.77 -5.08
C ILE A 149 -14.52 -9.71 -6.18
N ALA A 150 -13.79 -8.62 -5.99
CA ALA A 150 -13.72 -7.55 -6.97
C ALA A 150 -13.09 -8.03 -8.28
N GLN A 151 -13.58 -7.51 -9.40
CA GLN A 151 -13.02 -7.76 -10.73
C GLN A 151 -11.82 -6.84 -10.95
N THR A 152 -10.71 -7.39 -11.42
CA THR A 152 -9.50 -6.64 -11.77
C THR A 152 -9.21 -6.75 -13.27
N GLU A 153 -8.71 -5.67 -13.86
CA GLU A 153 -8.16 -5.64 -15.21
C GLU A 153 -6.74 -6.21 -15.22
N PHE A 154 -5.96 -5.96 -14.16
CA PHE A 154 -4.58 -6.42 -14.05
C PHE A 154 -4.46 -7.67 -13.17
N PRO A 155 -3.45 -8.53 -13.43
CA PRO A 155 -3.20 -9.72 -12.61
C PRO A 155 -2.88 -9.35 -11.16
N THR A 156 -3.58 -9.97 -10.22
CA THR A 156 -3.27 -9.94 -8.78
C THR A 156 -2.82 -11.30 -8.28
N ASP A 157 -2.17 -11.32 -7.13
CA ASP A 157 -1.69 -12.52 -6.45
C ASP A 157 -2.67 -13.09 -5.42
N ASP A 158 -3.84 -12.46 -5.29
CA ASP A 158 -4.93 -12.74 -4.36
C ASP A 158 -6.29 -12.35 -4.99
N GLY A 159 -7.39 -12.83 -4.40
CA GLY A 159 -8.73 -12.36 -4.74
C GLY A 159 -9.10 -11.17 -3.85
N ILE A 160 -9.53 -10.04 -4.40
CA ILE A 160 -9.83 -8.86 -3.58
C ILE A 160 -11.23 -8.98 -2.99
N VAL A 161 -11.36 -9.31 -1.71
CA VAL A 161 -12.68 -9.40 -1.06
C VAL A 161 -13.09 -8.02 -0.50
N THR A 162 -14.25 -7.52 -0.92
CA THR A 162 -14.76 -6.21 -0.51
C THR A 162 -16.28 -6.27 -0.31
N PRO A 163 -16.85 -5.51 0.65
CA PRO A 163 -18.30 -5.50 0.90
C PRO A 163 -19.06 -4.48 0.06
N PHE A 164 -18.37 -3.56 -0.62
CA PHE A 164 -18.98 -2.45 -1.36
C PHE A 164 -18.30 -2.21 -2.70
N TYR A 165 -19.09 -1.92 -3.73
CA TYR A 165 -18.58 -1.35 -4.97
C TYR A 165 -18.33 0.16 -4.78
N ALA A 166 -17.24 0.68 -5.35
CA ALA A 166 -16.87 2.09 -5.24
C ALA A 166 -17.98 3.05 -5.72
N ASN A 167 -18.71 2.68 -6.78
CA ASN A 167 -19.79 3.50 -7.34
C ASN A 167 -21.01 3.63 -6.41
N HIS A 168 -21.21 2.73 -5.43
CA HIS A 168 -22.25 2.90 -4.41
C HIS A 168 -22.05 4.17 -3.59
N TRP A 169 -20.79 4.57 -3.41
CA TRP A 169 -20.39 5.75 -2.64
C TRP A 169 -20.26 7.00 -3.52
N GLY A 170 -20.64 6.94 -4.80
CA GLY A 170 -20.42 8.04 -5.75
C GLY A 170 -18.95 8.23 -6.15
N ILE A 171 -18.08 7.26 -5.85
CA ILE A 171 -16.66 7.32 -6.24
C ILE A 171 -16.54 7.01 -7.74
N VAL A 172 -16.21 8.03 -8.53
CA VAL A 172 -16.03 7.93 -9.98
C VAL A 172 -14.56 8.17 -10.38
N GLY A 173 -14.06 7.36 -11.31
CA GLY A 173 -12.68 7.42 -11.81
C GLY A 173 -12.51 8.26 -13.08
N ASP A 174 -13.18 9.40 -13.19
CA ASP A 174 -13.25 10.24 -14.40
C ASP A 174 -12.13 11.29 -14.54
N GLY A 175 -11.31 11.46 -13.49
CA GLY A 175 -10.23 12.45 -13.40
C GLY A 175 -10.70 13.90 -13.23
N GLN A 176 -11.98 14.13 -12.99
CA GLN A 176 -12.61 15.46 -12.95
C GLN A 176 -13.38 15.70 -11.65
N THR A 177 -14.20 14.73 -11.24
CA THR A 177 -15.02 14.79 -10.04
C THR A 177 -14.14 14.58 -8.82
N ASP A 178 -14.22 15.51 -7.87
CA ASP A 178 -13.52 15.37 -6.59
C ASP A 178 -14.23 14.28 -5.75
N VAL A 179 -13.51 13.20 -5.49
CA VAL A 179 -14.02 12.03 -4.76
C VAL A 179 -13.45 11.91 -3.35
N THR A 180 -12.83 12.97 -2.82
CA THR A 180 -12.21 12.95 -1.48
C THR A 180 -13.19 12.50 -0.39
N GLU A 181 -14.36 13.13 -0.30
CA GLU A 181 -15.36 12.83 0.73
C GLU A 181 -15.97 11.44 0.55
N ALA A 182 -16.27 11.06 -0.68
CA ALA A 182 -16.81 9.75 -1.04
C ALA A 182 -15.87 8.59 -0.64
N ILE A 183 -14.57 8.72 -0.92
CA ILE A 183 -13.55 7.75 -0.50
C ILE A 183 -13.46 7.71 1.04
N GLN A 184 -13.47 8.87 1.71
CA GLN A 184 -13.36 8.92 3.17
C GLN A 184 -14.56 8.25 3.87
N ASN A 185 -15.78 8.50 3.39
CA ASN A 185 -17.01 7.89 3.93
C ASN A 185 -16.99 6.36 3.78
N ALA A 186 -16.60 5.86 2.60
CA ALA A 186 -16.49 4.43 2.35
C ALA A 186 -15.46 3.74 3.28
N MET A 187 -14.36 4.41 3.62
CA MET A 187 -13.36 3.86 4.55
C MET A 187 -13.84 3.87 6.00
N VAL A 188 -14.58 4.91 6.42
CA VAL A 188 -15.20 4.95 7.76
C VAL A 188 -16.23 3.83 7.90
N ALA A 189 -17.03 3.57 6.86
CA ALA A 189 -17.95 2.45 6.79
C ALA A 189 -17.25 1.09 7.01
N LEU A 190 -16.13 0.85 6.30
CA LEU A 190 -15.32 -0.35 6.51
C LEU A 190 -14.77 -0.46 7.93
N SER A 191 -14.29 0.66 8.50
CA SER A 191 -13.83 0.68 9.90
C SER A 191 -14.92 0.24 10.87
N ASN A 192 -16.18 0.63 10.63
CA ASN A 192 -17.33 0.24 11.45
C ASN A 192 -17.70 -1.23 11.28
N LEU A 193 -17.33 -1.87 10.17
CA LEU A 193 -17.42 -3.33 9.97
C LEU A 193 -16.25 -4.11 10.61
N GLY A 194 -15.37 -3.42 11.33
CA GLY A 194 -14.17 -3.99 11.94
C GLY A 194 -12.92 -3.96 11.06
N GLY A 195 -13.02 -3.46 9.82
CA GLY A 195 -11.93 -3.33 8.85
C GLY A 195 -12.37 -3.72 7.44
N GLY A 196 -11.40 -4.04 6.59
CA GLY A 196 -11.65 -4.57 5.24
C GLY A 196 -11.09 -3.69 4.13
N THR A 197 -11.43 -4.04 2.89
CA THR A 197 -10.84 -3.42 1.70
C THR A 197 -11.85 -2.53 0.98
N LEU A 198 -11.49 -1.29 0.69
CA LEU A 198 -12.14 -0.47 -0.33
C LEU A 198 -11.39 -0.70 -1.65
N PHE A 199 -12.04 -1.34 -2.62
CA PHE A 199 -11.47 -1.52 -3.94
C PHE A 199 -11.88 -0.39 -4.89
N LEU A 200 -10.90 0.27 -5.50
CA LEU A 200 -11.07 1.23 -6.57
C LEU A 200 -10.67 0.58 -7.90
N PRO A 201 -11.57 0.46 -8.89
CA PRO A 201 -11.20 -0.02 -10.21
C PRO A 201 -10.16 0.85 -10.92
N SER A 202 -9.71 0.40 -12.09
CA SER A 202 -8.91 1.19 -13.03
C SER A 202 -9.61 2.52 -13.37
N GLY A 203 -8.89 3.64 -13.29
CA GLY A 203 -9.49 4.97 -13.43
C GLY A 203 -8.64 6.08 -12.84
N ARG A 204 -9.05 7.33 -13.07
CA ARG A 204 -8.39 8.52 -12.50
C ARG A 204 -9.27 9.15 -11.43
N TYR A 205 -8.79 9.22 -10.20
CA TYR A 205 -9.57 9.69 -9.07
C TYR A 205 -9.01 11.03 -8.61
N LYS A 206 -9.75 12.11 -8.82
CA LYS A 206 -9.37 13.44 -8.35
C LYS A 206 -9.61 13.55 -6.85
N VAL A 207 -8.57 13.86 -6.09
CA VAL A 207 -8.63 14.00 -4.63
C VAL A 207 -8.04 15.36 -4.26
N CYS A 208 -8.91 16.32 -3.93
CA CYS A 208 -8.47 17.67 -3.57
C CYS A 208 -8.04 17.81 -2.10
N GLY A 209 -8.48 16.91 -1.23
CA GLY A 209 -8.11 16.89 0.18
C GLY A 209 -7.08 15.82 0.54
N ASN A 210 -7.02 15.52 1.83
CA ASN A 210 -6.22 14.45 2.41
C ASN A 210 -7.14 13.28 2.79
N LEU A 211 -6.61 12.06 2.78
CA LEU A 211 -7.32 10.85 3.16
C LEU A 211 -6.70 10.25 4.42
N THR A 212 -7.53 9.83 5.37
CA THR A 212 -7.10 9.03 6.52
C THR A 212 -7.63 7.61 6.34
N ILE A 213 -6.72 6.64 6.21
CA ILE A 213 -7.05 5.22 6.16
C ILE A 213 -7.21 4.72 7.60
N PRO A 214 -8.43 4.34 8.04
CA PRO A 214 -8.65 3.90 9.40
C PRO A 214 -7.94 2.59 9.74
N SER A 215 -7.86 2.30 11.02
CA SER A 215 -7.27 1.05 11.51
C SER A 215 -7.93 -0.17 10.86
N ARG A 216 -7.10 -1.12 10.42
CA ARG A 216 -7.51 -2.38 9.76
C ARG A 216 -8.22 -2.22 8.41
N VAL A 217 -8.27 -1.00 7.85
CA VAL A 217 -8.81 -0.72 6.52
C VAL A 217 -7.69 -0.70 5.48
N ILE A 218 -8.00 -1.16 4.28
CA ILE A 218 -7.11 -1.19 3.12
C ILE A 218 -7.74 -0.36 2.00
N LEU A 219 -7.05 0.68 1.56
CA LEU A 219 -7.36 1.31 0.27
C LEU A 219 -6.63 0.54 -0.82
N ARG A 220 -7.37 -0.09 -1.72
CA ARG A 220 -6.82 -0.96 -2.73
C ARG A 220 -7.25 -0.56 -4.14
N GLY A 221 -6.33 -0.53 -5.07
CA GLY A 221 -6.64 -0.30 -6.48
C GLY A 221 -6.35 -1.51 -7.37
N ASP A 222 -6.53 -1.28 -8.67
CA ASP A 222 -6.14 -2.15 -9.77
C ASP A 222 -4.82 -1.63 -10.36
N TRP A 223 -3.77 -2.45 -10.34
CA TRP A 223 -2.41 -1.97 -10.61
C TRP A 223 -1.58 -2.98 -11.37
N GLN A 224 -0.80 -2.43 -12.30
CA GLN A 224 0.22 -3.14 -13.04
C GLN A 224 1.59 -2.65 -12.59
N ILE A 225 2.55 -3.58 -12.48
CA ILE A 225 3.96 -3.22 -12.28
C ILE A 225 4.37 -2.22 -13.38
N PRO A 226 4.80 -0.98 -13.03
CA PRO A 226 5.12 0.02 -14.03
C PRO A 226 6.42 -0.31 -14.74
N ASP A 227 6.46 -0.07 -16.06
CA ASP A 227 7.69 -0.05 -16.85
C ASP A 227 8.30 1.36 -16.78
N PRO A 228 9.57 1.54 -16.37
CA PRO A 228 10.21 2.87 -16.39
C PRO A 228 10.23 3.52 -17.77
N ALA A 229 10.10 2.76 -18.86
CA ALA A 229 10.00 3.28 -20.23
C ALA A 229 8.55 3.43 -20.75
N GLY A 230 7.54 3.08 -19.94
CA GLY A 230 6.14 3.01 -20.33
C GLY A 230 5.21 3.92 -19.54
N PRO A 231 3.98 4.14 -20.04
CA PRO A 231 2.97 4.91 -19.31
C PRO A 231 2.49 4.15 -18.08
N VAL A 232 2.05 4.90 -17.06
CA VAL A 232 1.34 4.31 -15.92
C VAL A 232 -0.14 4.07 -16.26
N THR A 233 -0.70 2.98 -15.74
CA THR A 233 -2.08 2.53 -15.96
C THR A 233 -2.73 2.09 -14.64
N GLY A 234 -4.01 1.71 -14.68
CA GLY A 234 -4.76 1.26 -13.50
C GLY A 234 -5.37 2.39 -12.68
N THR A 235 -5.47 2.17 -11.37
CA THR A 235 -6.00 3.14 -10.41
C THR A 235 -4.98 4.24 -10.15
N ILE A 236 -5.29 5.46 -10.57
CA ILE A 236 -4.45 6.65 -10.40
C ILE A 236 -5.14 7.65 -9.48
N LEU A 237 -4.59 7.88 -8.30
CA LEU A 237 -4.99 8.96 -7.40
C LEU A 237 -4.29 10.26 -7.81
N MET A 238 -5.07 11.29 -8.13
CA MET A 238 -4.59 12.62 -8.50
C MET A 238 -4.61 13.52 -7.25
N ALA A 239 -3.45 13.73 -6.64
CA ALA A 239 -3.30 14.47 -5.39
C ALA A 239 -3.10 15.98 -5.63
N TYR A 240 -3.95 16.81 -5.03
CA TYR A 240 -3.86 18.29 -5.12
C TYR A 240 -3.56 18.98 -3.78
N ALA A 241 -3.73 18.30 -2.65
CA ALA A 241 -3.48 18.87 -1.32
C ALA A 241 -1.98 19.07 -1.05
N GLY A 242 -1.65 20.10 -0.24
CA GLY A 242 -0.31 20.27 0.35
C GLY A 242 0.75 20.95 -0.52
N ARG A 243 0.39 21.55 -1.67
CA ARG A 243 1.35 22.24 -2.55
C ARG A 243 2.09 23.37 -1.83
N GLY A 244 3.41 23.33 -1.88
CA GLY A 244 4.28 24.33 -1.26
C GLY A 244 4.48 24.14 0.26
N GLN A 245 3.87 23.12 0.86
CA GLN A 245 4.05 22.79 2.27
C GLN A 245 5.18 21.77 2.43
N ASN A 246 5.98 21.93 3.48
CA ASN A 246 7.05 20.98 3.81
C ASN A 246 6.54 19.85 4.71
N ASP A 247 7.40 18.83 4.88
CA ASP A 247 7.16 17.65 5.70
C ASP A 247 6.68 17.98 7.12
N ASP A 248 7.37 18.90 7.81
CA ASP A 248 7.06 19.26 9.21
C ASP A 248 5.81 20.15 9.39
N GLU A 249 5.23 20.66 8.29
CA GLU A 249 4.18 21.69 8.33
C GLU A 249 2.82 21.19 7.83
N GLY A 250 2.77 20.12 7.02
CA GLY A 250 1.57 19.70 6.31
C GLY A 250 1.09 18.28 6.63
N ALA A 251 -0.22 18.08 6.47
CA ALA A 251 -0.85 16.76 6.51
C ALA A 251 -0.43 15.92 5.29
N PRO A 252 -0.16 14.61 5.46
CA PRO A 252 0.18 13.74 4.35
C PRO A 252 -1.01 13.59 3.40
N PHE A 253 -0.79 13.32 2.11
CA PHE A 253 -1.89 13.06 1.18
C PHE A 253 -2.75 11.87 1.66
N ILE A 254 -2.09 10.77 2.07
CA ILE A 254 -2.69 9.63 2.73
C ILE A 254 -2.04 9.44 4.11
N GLY A 255 -2.84 9.54 5.17
CA GLY A 255 -2.46 9.17 6.53
C GLY A 255 -2.89 7.74 6.86
N LEU A 256 -2.00 6.94 7.47
CA LEU A 256 -2.29 5.56 7.89
C LEU A 256 -2.43 5.47 9.41
N SER A 257 -3.58 5.02 9.90
CA SER A 257 -3.73 4.60 11.31
C SER A 257 -3.21 3.17 11.54
N ASN A 258 -3.18 2.74 12.80
CA ASN A 258 -2.68 1.44 13.22
C ASN A 258 -3.23 0.27 12.39
N CYS A 259 -2.34 -0.56 11.84
CA CYS A 259 -2.69 -1.67 10.96
C CYS A 259 -3.49 -1.25 9.70
N ALA A 260 -3.40 -0.01 9.24
CA ALA A 260 -3.97 0.41 7.95
C ALA A 260 -3.01 0.08 6.80
N GLY A 261 -3.54 0.05 5.57
CA GLY A 261 -2.65 -0.04 4.42
C GLY A 261 -3.20 0.45 3.09
N VAL A 262 -2.27 0.53 2.16
CA VAL A 262 -2.50 0.95 0.78
C VAL A 262 -1.90 -0.11 -0.13
N LYS A 263 -2.69 -0.62 -1.08
CA LYS A 263 -2.23 -1.65 -2.01
C LYS A 263 -2.65 -1.37 -3.45
N GLY A 264 -1.75 -1.56 -4.41
CA GLY A 264 -2.10 -1.61 -5.84
C GLY A 264 -2.63 -0.28 -6.39
N LEU A 265 -1.90 0.83 -6.22
CA LEU A 265 -2.32 2.10 -6.81
C LEU A 265 -1.15 3.01 -7.21
N THR A 266 -1.44 3.97 -8.08
CA THR A 266 -0.50 5.01 -8.50
C THR A 266 -0.91 6.35 -7.88
N ILE A 267 0.06 7.09 -7.34
CA ILE A 267 -0.14 8.46 -6.82
C ILE A 267 0.61 9.44 -7.73
N TRP A 268 -0.11 10.44 -8.22
CA TRP A 268 0.40 11.48 -9.09
C TRP A 268 -0.05 12.86 -8.61
N TYR A 269 0.86 13.82 -8.64
CA TYR A 269 0.62 15.23 -8.31
C TYR A 269 0.53 16.04 -9.61
N PRO A 270 -0.69 16.41 -10.07
CA PRO A 270 -0.86 17.04 -11.39
C PRO A 270 -0.24 18.43 -11.52
N GLU A 271 -0.11 19.14 -10.39
CA GLU A 271 0.42 20.51 -10.34
C GLU A 271 1.96 20.57 -10.21
N GLN A 272 2.61 19.42 -10.09
CA GLN A 272 4.06 19.31 -10.04
C GLN A 272 4.64 19.43 -11.45
N THR A 273 5.67 20.26 -11.61
CA THR A 273 6.32 20.51 -12.91
C THR A 273 7.82 20.39 -12.79
N ALA A 274 8.51 19.96 -13.86
CA ALA A 274 9.95 19.78 -13.84
C ALA A 274 10.71 21.12 -13.76
N GLU A 275 10.12 22.19 -14.30
CA GLU A 275 10.66 23.55 -14.26
C GLU A 275 10.65 24.14 -12.86
N HIS A 276 9.65 23.78 -12.06
CA HIS A 276 9.42 24.35 -10.74
C HIS A 276 8.91 23.29 -9.79
N ILE A 277 9.83 22.42 -9.34
CA ILE A 277 9.53 21.40 -8.33
C ILE A 277 9.14 22.10 -7.03
N GLN A 278 7.96 21.78 -6.53
CA GLN A 278 7.39 22.29 -5.28
C GLN A 278 7.48 21.26 -4.17
N PRO A 279 7.74 21.69 -2.93
CA PRO A 279 7.53 20.86 -1.76
C PRO A 279 6.07 20.38 -1.66
N TYR A 280 5.92 19.14 -1.21
CA TYR A 280 4.67 18.56 -0.71
C TYR A 280 5.00 17.74 0.54
N PRO A 281 4.06 17.61 1.49
CA PRO A 281 4.13 16.58 2.53
C PRO A 281 4.20 15.17 1.90
N PRO A 282 4.54 14.14 2.68
CA PRO A 282 4.57 12.76 2.22
C PRO A 282 3.26 12.35 1.56
N ALA A 283 3.38 11.63 0.44
CA ALA A 283 2.25 11.03 -0.23
C ALA A 283 1.55 10.01 0.69
N ILE A 284 2.34 9.25 1.44
CA ILE A 284 1.85 8.35 2.49
C ILE A 284 2.66 8.58 3.76
N ARG A 285 1.99 8.78 4.90
CA ARG A 285 2.64 8.82 6.22
C ARG A 285 1.85 8.02 7.23
N ARG A 286 2.53 7.37 8.18
CA ARG A 286 1.84 6.89 9.38
C ARG A 286 1.30 8.08 10.19
N LEU A 287 0.16 7.89 10.84
CA LEU A 287 -0.40 8.84 11.80
C LEU A 287 -0.23 8.33 13.24
N ASP A 288 -0.51 7.06 13.47
CA ASP A 288 -0.48 6.43 14.79
C ASP A 288 -0.10 4.95 14.68
N GLY A 289 0.19 4.31 15.82
CA GLY A 289 0.31 2.85 15.87
C GLY A 289 1.45 2.23 15.06
N SER A 290 1.24 0.98 14.64
CA SER A 290 2.21 0.05 14.05
C SER A 290 1.59 -0.82 12.95
N ASN A 291 2.40 -1.66 12.29
CA ASN A 291 1.95 -2.64 11.29
C ASN A 291 1.30 -2.04 10.02
N HIS A 292 1.78 -0.88 9.57
CA HIS A 292 1.33 -0.27 8.33
C HIS A 292 1.84 -1.05 7.12
N THR A 293 0.99 -1.26 6.12
CA THR A 293 1.40 -1.85 4.83
C THR A 293 1.28 -0.88 3.67
N VAL A 294 2.33 -0.77 2.88
CA VAL A 294 2.31 -0.13 1.55
C VAL A 294 2.86 -1.12 0.55
N GLU A 295 2.01 -1.66 -0.33
CA GLU A 295 2.40 -2.69 -1.29
C GLU A 295 1.93 -2.36 -2.71
N ASN A 296 2.75 -2.60 -3.74
CA ASN A 296 2.37 -2.35 -5.13
C ASN A 296 1.94 -0.89 -5.37
N VAL A 297 2.82 0.07 -5.03
CA VAL A 297 2.53 1.51 -5.13
C VAL A 297 3.52 2.19 -6.06
N THR A 298 3.01 3.06 -6.94
CA THR A 298 3.82 3.90 -7.82
C THR A 298 3.71 5.38 -7.42
N PHE A 299 4.82 5.98 -7.01
CA PHE A 299 4.92 7.42 -6.72
C PHE A 299 5.45 8.16 -7.96
N VAL A 300 4.55 8.63 -8.84
CA VAL A 300 4.97 9.21 -10.13
C VAL A 300 5.92 10.39 -9.93
N ASN A 301 5.53 11.35 -9.11
CA ASN A 301 6.26 12.60 -8.88
C ASN A 301 6.00 13.16 -7.47
N ALA A 302 5.79 12.27 -6.50
CA ALA A 302 5.64 12.65 -5.09
C ALA A 302 6.90 13.36 -4.60
N TYR A 303 6.77 14.40 -3.78
CA TYR A 303 7.95 15.03 -3.20
C TYR A 303 8.62 14.12 -2.17
N ILE A 304 7.81 13.55 -1.27
CA ILE A 304 8.20 12.48 -0.35
C ILE A 304 7.25 11.30 -0.60
N GLY A 305 7.76 10.10 -0.86
CA GLY A 305 6.94 8.93 -1.15
C GLY A 305 6.25 8.39 0.11
N PHE A 306 7.02 7.72 0.97
CA PHE A 306 6.56 7.24 2.27
C PHE A 306 7.41 7.79 3.41
N SER A 307 6.78 8.10 4.54
CA SER A 307 7.48 8.36 5.79
C SER A 307 6.82 7.68 6.99
N SER A 308 7.62 7.03 7.83
CA SER A 308 7.20 6.62 9.17
C SER A 308 7.55 7.67 10.23
N TYR A 309 8.04 8.85 9.87
CA TYR A 309 8.32 9.88 10.85
C TYR A 309 7.02 10.43 11.43
N GLU A 310 6.97 10.50 12.75
CA GLU A 310 5.96 11.24 13.49
C GLU A 310 6.66 11.82 14.73
N ASN A 311 6.34 13.07 15.08
CA ASN A 311 7.01 13.77 16.17
C ASN A 311 6.56 13.23 17.54
N ARG A 312 7.52 12.64 18.28
CA ARG A 312 7.39 12.11 19.66
C ARG A 312 6.73 10.74 19.81
N HIS A 313 6.28 10.10 18.73
CA HIS A 313 5.76 8.73 18.82
C HIS A 313 6.69 7.71 18.16
N ILE A 314 6.77 6.52 18.76
CA ILE A 314 7.45 5.35 18.18
C ILE A 314 6.47 4.53 17.33
N THR A 315 6.99 3.72 16.41
CA THR A 315 6.23 2.72 15.65
C THR A 315 6.94 1.38 15.64
N ALA A 316 6.29 0.37 15.09
CA ALA A 316 6.83 -0.96 14.91
C ALA A 316 6.36 -1.55 13.57
N SER A 317 7.24 -2.35 12.98
CA SER A 317 6.90 -3.29 11.91
C SER A 317 6.17 -2.73 10.68
N PRO A 318 6.52 -1.55 10.12
CA PRO A 318 6.01 -1.18 8.80
C PRO A 318 6.49 -2.16 7.74
N PHE A 319 5.63 -2.48 6.78
CA PHE A 319 5.91 -3.40 5.68
C PHE A 319 5.70 -2.69 4.34
N LEU A 320 6.80 -2.47 3.61
CA LEU A 320 6.79 -1.82 2.31
C LEU A 320 7.32 -2.78 1.25
N ARG A 321 6.54 -3.00 0.18
CA ARG A 321 6.96 -3.88 -0.92
C ARG A 321 6.53 -3.39 -2.29
N HIS A 322 7.33 -3.64 -3.32
CA HIS A 322 6.98 -3.33 -4.72
C HIS A 322 6.65 -1.83 -4.88
N ILE A 323 7.62 -1.00 -4.54
CA ILE A 323 7.48 0.46 -4.58
C ILE A 323 8.26 1.02 -5.75
N TYR A 324 7.60 1.79 -6.61
CA TYR A 324 8.15 2.30 -7.86
C TYR A 324 7.99 3.82 -7.95
N GLY A 325 8.80 4.49 -8.77
CA GLY A 325 8.50 5.87 -9.19
C GLY A 325 9.68 6.83 -9.20
N THR A 326 9.35 8.13 -9.20
CA THR A 326 10.32 9.24 -9.16
C THR A 326 10.05 10.17 -7.97
N PRO A 327 10.23 9.72 -6.71
CA PRO A 327 10.17 10.62 -5.55
C PRO A 327 11.20 11.77 -5.65
N LEU A 328 10.77 13.02 -5.46
CA LEU A 328 11.55 14.22 -5.82
C LEU A 328 12.47 14.76 -4.71
N LYS A 329 12.28 14.34 -3.46
CA LYS A 329 13.16 14.64 -2.31
C LYS A 329 13.51 13.38 -1.54
N THR A 330 12.52 12.61 -1.11
CA THR A 330 12.74 11.38 -0.33
C THR A 330 11.87 10.26 -0.86
N GLY A 331 12.46 9.11 -1.18
CA GLY A 331 11.67 7.94 -1.57
C GLY A 331 10.93 7.31 -0.41
N ILE A 332 11.68 6.68 0.50
CA ILE A 332 11.16 6.05 1.71
C ILE A 332 11.97 6.53 2.90
N GLU A 333 11.29 6.99 3.94
CA GLU A 333 11.86 7.29 5.26
C GLU A 333 11.31 6.34 6.32
N LEU A 334 12.20 5.64 7.01
CA LEU A 334 11.88 4.92 8.25
C LEU A 334 12.63 5.56 9.42
N ASP A 335 11.88 6.00 10.42
CA ASP A 335 12.40 6.56 11.66
C ASP A 335 11.49 6.18 12.85
N CYS A 336 12.09 6.11 14.04
CA CYS A 336 11.45 5.75 15.31
C CYS A 336 10.84 4.35 15.36
N LEU A 337 11.49 3.38 14.74
CA LEU A 337 11.06 1.98 14.81
C LEU A 337 11.66 1.32 16.06
N ALA A 338 10.78 0.86 16.97
CA ALA A 338 11.14 0.05 18.13
C ALA A 338 11.08 -1.46 17.86
N ASP A 339 10.67 -1.85 16.64
CA ASP A 339 10.60 -3.24 16.15
C ASP A 339 10.87 -3.28 14.63
N VAL A 340 11.01 -4.49 14.09
CA VAL A 340 11.58 -4.77 12.77
C VAL A 340 10.65 -4.35 11.62
N GLY A 341 10.99 -3.24 10.98
CA GLY A 341 10.44 -2.80 9.70
C GLY A 341 11.06 -3.53 8.51
N ARG A 342 10.33 -3.57 7.39
CA ARG A 342 10.70 -4.31 6.18
C ARG A 342 10.49 -3.45 4.94
N ILE A 343 11.53 -3.33 4.12
CA ILE A 343 11.45 -2.74 2.77
C ILE A 343 11.89 -3.81 1.78
N GLU A 344 11.07 -4.15 0.79
CA GLU A 344 11.38 -5.20 -0.17
C GLU A 344 11.02 -4.79 -1.59
N THR A 345 11.94 -4.88 -2.53
CA THR A 345 11.69 -4.57 -3.96
C THR A 345 11.26 -3.12 -4.17
N VAL A 346 12.25 -2.26 -4.37
CA VAL A 346 12.06 -0.83 -4.64
C VAL A 346 12.77 -0.46 -5.92
N HIS A 347 12.13 0.34 -6.76
CA HIS A 347 12.73 0.84 -8.00
C HIS A 347 12.47 2.34 -8.16
N PHE A 348 13.49 3.15 -7.88
CA PHE A 348 13.45 4.59 -8.07
C PHE A 348 14.36 5.04 -9.21
N SER A 349 13.81 5.81 -10.13
CA SER A 349 14.51 6.36 -11.30
C SER A 349 13.80 7.63 -11.78
N PRO A 350 14.52 8.59 -12.40
CA PRO A 350 13.90 9.72 -13.11
C PRO A 350 12.90 9.33 -14.21
N ASP A 351 12.99 8.10 -14.71
CA ASP A 351 12.28 7.68 -15.91
C ASP A 351 10.79 7.45 -15.69
N TYR A 352 10.38 7.01 -14.49
CA TYR A 352 8.97 6.77 -14.19
C TYR A 352 8.10 8.03 -14.36
N TRP A 353 8.56 9.21 -13.95
CA TRP A 353 7.84 10.45 -14.22
C TRP A 353 7.89 10.84 -15.69
N LYS A 354 9.09 10.79 -16.29
CA LYS A 354 9.34 11.19 -17.68
C LYS A 354 8.48 10.42 -18.68
N HIS A 355 8.33 9.12 -18.45
CA HIS A 355 7.62 8.20 -19.36
C HIS A 355 6.20 7.85 -18.91
N SER A 356 5.74 8.39 -17.76
CA SER A 356 4.42 8.13 -17.16
C SER A 356 3.22 8.27 -18.10
N GLY A 357 3.33 9.03 -19.19
CA GLY A 357 2.21 9.35 -20.08
C GLY A 357 1.18 10.29 -19.45
N LEU A 358 1.49 10.85 -18.27
CA LEU A 358 0.63 11.79 -17.57
C LEU A 358 0.95 13.24 -17.96
N PRO A 359 -0.02 14.17 -17.85
CA PRO A 359 0.22 15.59 -18.03
C PRO A 359 1.40 16.09 -17.18
N ASN A 360 2.14 17.06 -17.70
CA ASN A 360 3.32 17.66 -17.07
C ASN A 360 4.51 16.71 -16.83
N ALA A 361 4.51 15.53 -17.47
CA ALA A 361 5.71 14.70 -17.54
C ALA A 361 6.89 15.48 -18.18
N PRO A 362 8.11 15.41 -17.62
CA PRO A 362 9.28 16.10 -18.14
C PRO A 362 9.58 15.70 -19.59
N THR A 363 9.91 16.68 -20.43
CA THR A 363 10.35 16.44 -21.83
C THR A 363 11.87 16.50 -22.00
N ASP A 364 12.59 16.98 -20.97
CA ASP A 364 14.05 16.99 -20.89
C ASP A 364 14.54 16.29 -19.61
N ASN A 365 15.80 16.52 -19.22
CA ASN A 365 16.43 15.87 -18.06
C ASN A 365 16.53 16.78 -16.82
N ARG A 366 15.80 17.89 -16.74
CA ARG A 366 15.93 18.83 -15.62
C ARG A 366 15.50 18.25 -14.28
N HIS A 367 14.46 17.40 -14.27
CA HIS A 367 14.04 16.69 -13.05
C HIS A 367 15.12 15.69 -12.61
N ALA A 368 15.79 15.02 -13.54
CA ALA A 368 16.92 14.14 -13.22
C ALA A 368 18.09 14.94 -12.60
N GLN A 369 18.38 16.14 -13.10
CA GLN A 369 19.38 17.03 -12.49
C GLN A 369 18.98 17.47 -11.08
N TRP A 370 17.69 17.75 -10.86
CA TRP A 370 17.16 18.03 -9.52
C TRP A 370 17.38 16.85 -8.58
N LEU A 371 17.02 15.63 -8.98
CA LEU A 371 17.20 14.42 -8.16
C LEU A 371 18.66 14.23 -7.77
N TYR A 372 19.57 14.34 -8.75
CA TYR A 372 21.02 14.20 -8.54
C TYR A 372 21.59 15.28 -7.59
N GLY A 373 20.89 16.40 -7.44
CA GLY A 373 21.24 17.49 -6.53
C GLY A 373 20.64 17.39 -5.14
N ASN A 374 19.42 16.85 -5.02
CA ASN A 374 18.55 17.11 -3.86
C ASN A 374 17.88 15.87 -3.27
N ALA A 375 17.82 14.74 -3.99
CA ALA A 375 16.97 13.63 -3.61
C ALA A 375 17.74 12.46 -2.98
N THR A 376 17.11 11.80 -2.02
CA THR A 376 17.58 10.57 -1.38
C THR A 376 16.60 9.43 -1.60
N GLY A 377 17.08 8.26 -2.04
CA GLY A 377 16.24 7.10 -2.29
C GLY A 377 15.64 6.54 -1.01
N ILE A 378 16.49 5.98 -0.14
CA ILE A 378 16.10 5.42 1.16
C ILE A 378 16.75 6.20 2.29
N VAL A 379 15.97 6.55 3.30
CA VAL A 379 16.39 7.27 4.50
C VAL A 379 16.06 6.40 5.72
N LEU A 380 17.07 6.06 6.52
CA LEU A 380 16.90 5.31 7.76
C LEU A 380 17.43 6.14 8.94
N GLY A 381 16.49 6.54 9.80
CA GLY A 381 16.72 7.19 11.09
C GLY A 381 16.95 6.17 12.20
N ARG A 382 16.32 6.33 13.37
CA ARG A 382 16.35 5.30 14.42
C ARG A 382 15.47 4.11 14.02
N ILE A 383 16.11 2.98 13.75
CA ILE A 383 15.48 1.70 13.46
C ILE A 383 16.14 0.57 14.28
N ASP A 384 15.33 -0.40 14.72
CA ASP A 384 15.78 -1.57 15.49
C ASP A 384 15.74 -2.84 14.64
N TRP A 385 16.91 -3.25 14.17
CA TRP A 385 17.15 -4.46 13.37
C TRP A 385 16.24 -4.64 12.13
N SER A 386 15.68 -3.53 11.64
CA SER A 386 14.93 -3.48 10.39
C SER A 386 15.81 -3.88 9.20
N TYR A 387 15.17 -4.40 8.15
CA TYR A 387 15.88 -4.80 6.95
C TYR A 387 15.28 -4.25 5.68
N ALA A 388 16.15 -3.95 4.72
CA ALA A 388 15.78 -3.57 3.36
C ALA A 388 16.44 -4.53 2.36
N ALA A 389 15.69 -4.96 1.35
CA ALA A 389 16.17 -5.89 0.33
C ALA A 389 15.67 -5.57 -1.08
N TYR A 390 16.50 -5.85 -2.09
CA TYR A 390 16.16 -5.68 -3.52
C TYR A 390 15.79 -4.24 -3.87
N VAL A 391 16.68 -3.31 -3.56
CA VAL A 391 16.45 -1.88 -3.75
C VAL A 391 17.30 -1.37 -4.91
N THR A 392 16.66 -0.83 -5.94
CA THR A 392 17.32 -0.09 -7.03
C THR A 392 17.02 1.40 -6.89
N VAL A 393 18.07 2.22 -6.82
CA VAL A 393 17.97 3.69 -6.84
C VAL A 393 18.93 4.22 -7.90
N GLU A 394 18.38 4.99 -8.85
CA GLU A 394 19.13 5.53 -9.97
C GLU A 394 19.05 7.06 -10.09
N GLY A 395 20.21 7.72 -10.15
CA GLY A 395 20.29 9.16 -10.47
C GLY A 395 20.01 10.11 -9.30
N TYR A 396 20.00 9.60 -8.06
CA TYR A 396 19.72 10.39 -6.85
C TYR A 396 21.00 11.03 -6.29
N CYS A 397 20.86 12.07 -5.46
CA CYS A 397 21.99 12.61 -4.70
C CYS A 397 22.56 11.54 -3.76
N GLN A 398 21.69 10.82 -3.07
CA GLN A 398 22.06 9.72 -2.19
C GLN A 398 21.18 8.48 -2.49
N GLY A 399 21.80 7.31 -2.65
CA GLY A 399 21.06 6.05 -2.77
C GLY A 399 20.42 5.65 -1.43
N LEU A 400 21.26 5.56 -0.39
CA LEU A 400 20.88 5.24 0.98
C LEU A 400 21.51 6.25 1.95
N LEU A 401 20.71 6.77 2.88
CA LEU A 401 21.13 7.63 3.98
C LEU A 401 20.86 6.94 5.33
N LEU A 402 21.89 6.85 6.16
CA LEU A 402 21.77 6.52 7.59
C LEU A 402 22.00 7.80 8.41
N HIS A 403 21.03 8.21 9.21
CA HIS A 403 21.09 9.46 9.99
C HIS A 403 20.53 9.29 11.41
N PRO A 404 20.89 10.15 12.38
CA PRO A 404 20.25 10.14 13.70
C PRO A 404 18.76 10.45 13.59
N SER A 405 17.95 9.87 14.48
CA SER A 405 16.51 10.13 14.52
C SER A 405 16.19 11.63 14.53
N ARG A 406 15.16 12.00 13.75
CA ARG A 406 14.55 13.34 13.76
C ARG A 406 13.61 13.55 14.95
N ASN A 407 13.25 12.49 15.68
CA ASN A 407 12.36 12.59 16.82
C ASN A 407 13.07 13.30 17.97
N GLN A 408 12.38 14.28 18.57
CA GLN A 408 12.94 15.10 19.64
C GLN A 408 13.29 14.29 20.89
N ASP A 409 12.47 13.30 21.22
CA ASP A 409 12.60 12.47 22.43
C ASP A 409 13.64 11.35 22.26
N ASP A 410 14.04 11.07 21.03
CA ASP A 410 15.06 10.09 20.68
C ASP A 410 16.17 10.69 19.79
N SER A 411 16.33 12.02 19.91
CA SER A 411 17.22 12.80 19.05
C SER A 411 18.65 12.34 19.22
N GLY A 412 19.30 12.02 18.10
CA GLY A 412 20.68 11.53 18.11
C GLY A 412 20.82 10.01 18.17
N THR A 413 19.74 9.24 18.35
CA THR A 413 19.81 7.77 18.26
C THR A 413 20.00 7.34 16.81
N MET A 414 20.99 6.47 16.60
CA MET A 414 21.44 6.04 15.26
C MET A 414 20.77 4.73 14.82
N PRO A 415 20.66 4.48 13.51
CA PRO A 415 20.14 3.21 12.97
C PRO A 415 21.01 2.01 13.34
N ASN A 416 20.35 0.86 13.49
CA ASN A 416 20.96 -0.46 13.37
C ASN A 416 20.13 -1.37 12.45
N GLY A 417 20.77 -2.36 11.84
CA GLY A 417 20.07 -3.29 10.96
C GLY A 417 20.92 -3.80 9.79
N GLN A 418 20.24 -4.21 8.73
CA GLN A 418 20.88 -4.83 7.59
C GLN A 418 20.21 -4.45 6.26
N CYS A 419 21.02 -4.27 5.23
CA CYS A 419 20.57 -4.07 3.86
C CYS A 419 21.18 -5.14 2.96
N TYR A 420 20.37 -5.67 2.04
CA TYR A 420 20.73 -6.77 1.16
C TYR A 420 20.36 -6.48 -0.30
N ALA A 421 21.24 -6.75 -1.26
CA ALA A 421 20.96 -6.62 -2.69
C ALA A 421 20.45 -5.21 -3.07
N PHE A 422 21.33 -4.22 -2.92
CA PHE A 422 21.07 -2.85 -3.35
C PHE A 422 21.80 -2.57 -4.66
N ASP A 423 21.10 -2.02 -5.64
CA ASP A 423 21.62 -1.51 -6.91
C ASP A 423 21.57 0.02 -6.89
N LEU A 424 22.71 0.65 -6.60
CA LEU A 424 22.82 2.10 -6.49
C LEU A 424 23.60 2.62 -7.70
N LYS A 425 22.90 3.19 -8.67
CA LYS A 425 23.44 3.48 -10.01
C LYS A 425 23.38 4.97 -10.31
N HIS A 426 24.47 5.52 -10.84
CA HIS A 426 24.50 6.94 -11.26
C HIS A 426 24.11 7.93 -10.15
N CYS A 427 24.15 7.51 -8.88
CA CYS A 427 23.93 8.39 -7.75
C CYS A 427 25.16 9.25 -7.53
N ARG A 428 25.02 10.43 -6.90
CA ARG A 428 26.20 11.20 -6.50
C ARG A 428 26.98 10.43 -5.43
N THR A 429 26.28 10.02 -4.37
CA THR A 429 26.79 9.14 -3.33
C THR A 429 25.94 7.87 -3.28
N GLY A 430 26.57 6.69 -3.28
CA GLY A 430 25.86 5.44 -3.08
C GLY A 430 25.23 5.39 -1.68
N VAL A 431 26.07 5.23 -0.66
CA VAL A 431 25.66 5.20 0.75
C VAL A 431 26.27 6.37 1.50
N TYR A 432 25.45 7.14 2.20
CA TYR A 432 25.89 8.21 3.10
C TYR A 432 25.54 7.84 4.55
N VAL A 433 26.53 7.92 5.44
CA VAL A 433 26.41 7.48 6.83
C VAL A 433 26.80 8.63 7.75
N GLU A 434 25.84 9.16 8.50
CA GLU A 434 26.10 10.14 9.56
C GLU A 434 26.43 9.47 10.90
N GLY A 435 25.93 8.25 11.11
CA GLY A 435 26.24 7.43 12.26
C GLY A 435 25.54 6.08 12.22
N ILE A 436 26.05 5.15 13.03
CA ILE A 436 25.52 3.79 13.19
C ILE A 436 25.50 3.48 14.68
N ALA A 437 24.46 2.80 15.18
CA ALA A 437 24.43 2.39 16.57
C ALA A 437 25.57 1.42 16.90
N SER A 438 25.95 1.30 18.17
CA SER A 438 27.09 0.49 18.60
C SER A 438 26.99 -1.00 18.23
N VAL A 439 25.76 -1.51 18.06
CA VAL A 439 25.46 -2.89 17.66
C VAL A 439 25.73 -3.17 16.16
N GLY A 440 25.86 -2.12 15.35
CA GLY A 440 26.34 -2.19 13.97
C GLY A 440 25.28 -2.16 12.87
N PHE A 441 25.76 -2.07 11.63
CA PHE A 441 24.95 -2.09 10.41
C PHE A 441 25.63 -2.94 9.33
N MET A 442 24.85 -3.75 8.62
CA MET A 442 25.37 -4.64 7.57
C MET A 442 24.93 -4.21 6.17
N PHE A 443 25.88 -4.18 5.24
CA PHE A 443 25.67 -3.94 3.81
C PHE A 443 26.11 -5.19 3.04
N THR A 444 25.15 -5.92 2.48
CA THR A 444 25.42 -7.21 1.81
C THR A 444 24.96 -7.17 0.36
N ARG A 445 25.81 -7.63 -0.58
CA ARG A 445 25.51 -7.65 -2.02
C ARG A 445 25.08 -6.28 -2.59
N PHE A 446 25.75 -5.23 -2.16
CA PHE A 446 25.58 -3.92 -2.80
C PHE A 446 26.30 -3.93 -4.15
N ASN A 447 25.63 -3.47 -5.19
CA ASN A 447 26.19 -3.10 -6.47
C ASN A 447 26.09 -1.57 -6.58
N ILE A 448 27.20 -0.88 -6.34
CA ILE A 448 27.29 0.58 -6.41
C ILE A 448 28.10 0.92 -7.65
N ASP A 449 27.47 1.54 -8.64
CA ASP A 449 28.07 1.71 -9.96
C ASP A 449 27.93 3.13 -10.50
N GLN A 450 29.02 3.62 -11.10
CA GLN A 450 29.11 4.94 -11.73
C GLN A 450 28.69 6.08 -10.79
N VAL A 451 29.12 6.02 -9.53
CA VAL A 451 28.87 7.07 -8.51
C VAL A 451 30.10 7.95 -8.31
N GLN A 452 29.95 9.14 -7.71
CA GLN A 452 31.14 9.93 -7.32
C GLN A 452 31.81 9.33 -6.07
N THR A 453 31.01 8.98 -5.06
CA THR A 453 31.47 8.32 -3.83
C THR A 453 30.65 7.06 -3.57
N GLY A 454 31.31 5.92 -3.38
CA GLY A 454 30.68 4.64 -3.08
C GLY A 454 29.99 4.67 -1.71
N LEU A 455 30.80 4.63 -0.65
CA LEU A 455 30.33 4.81 0.72
C LEU A 455 31.03 6.01 1.36
N HIS A 456 30.25 6.92 1.94
CA HIS A 456 30.75 8.09 2.65
C HIS A 456 30.32 8.04 4.11
N PHE A 457 31.28 7.95 5.02
CA PHE A 457 31.04 8.07 6.47
C PHE A 457 31.48 9.47 6.91
N ALA A 458 30.51 10.28 7.35
CA ALA A 458 30.72 11.65 7.74
C ALA A 458 31.66 11.79 8.95
N THR A 459 32.15 13.00 9.23
CA THR A 459 33.05 13.26 10.37
C THR A 459 32.49 12.80 11.72
N ALA A 460 31.18 12.91 11.92
CA ALA A 460 30.51 12.46 13.14
C ALA A 460 30.27 10.95 13.19
N ALA A 461 30.45 10.23 12.07
CA ALA A 461 30.13 8.82 11.97
C ALA A 461 30.99 7.98 12.91
N ASN A 462 30.32 7.16 13.72
CA ASN A 462 30.90 6.17 14.60
C ASN A 462 30.14 4.84 14.45
N GLY A 463 30.38 3.88 15.35
CA GLY A 463 29.73 2.57 15.29
C GLY A 463 30.48 1.58 14.41
N GLN A 464 29.77 0.56 13.91
CA GLN A 464 30.35 -0.60 13.23
C GLN A 464 29.64 -0.87 11.91
N ALA A 465 30.38 -0.97 10.81
CA ALA A 465 29.86 -1.30 9.50
C ALA A 465 30.52 -2.58 8.96
N LEU A 466 29.70 -3.51 8.48
CA LEU A 466 30.16 -4.70 7.76
C LEU A 466 29.69 -4.64 6.31
N LEU A 467 30.63 -4.68 5.38
CA LEU A 467 30.38 -4.85 3.96
C LEU A 467 30.69 -6.31 3.58
N HIS A 468 29.76 -6.99 2.93
CA HIS A 468 29.96 -8.37 2.49
C HIS A 468 29.50 -8.60 1.05
N THR A 469 30.40 -9.08 0.18
CA THR A 469 30.10 -9.35 -1.24
C THR A 469 29.59 -8.13 -1.99
N CYS A 470 30.12 -6.95 -1.68
CA CYS A 470 29.77 -5.71 -2.38
C CYS A 470 30.66 -5.49 -3.61
N GLN A 471 30.11 -4.92 -4.67
CA GLN A 471 30.82 -4.42 -5.85
C GLN A 471 30.67 -2.90 -5.88
N ILE A 472 31.80 -2.19 -5.90
CA ILE A 472 31.83 -0.74 -5.79
C ILE A 472 32.69 -0.19 -6.92
N ASN A 473 32.09 0.68 -7.73
CA ASN A 473 32.74 1.38 -8.81
C ASN A 473 32.42 2.88 -8.67
N ALA A 474 33.43 3.66 -8.26
CA ALA A 474 33.27 5.07 -7.93
C ALA A 474 34.37 5.92 -8.56
N LEU A 475 34.00 7.13 -8.99
CA LEU A 475 34.90 8.04 -9.70
C LEU A 475 35.95 8.69 -8.80
N ASN A 476 35.61 8.98 -7.53
CA ASN A 476 36.52 9.63 -6.58
C ASN A 476 36.95 8.66 -5.47
N TYR A 477 35.98 8.20 -4.69
CA TYR A 477 36.23 7.35 -3.52
C TYR A 477 35.30 6.15 -3.54
N ALA A 478 35.85 4.94 -3.54
CA ALA A 478 35.04 3.75 -3.36
C ALA A 478 34.53 3.67 -1.90
N LEU A 479 35.35 4.11 -0.95
CA LEU A 479 34.98 4.28 0.45
C LEU A 479 35.74 5.46 1.04
N TYR A 480 35.05 6.39 1.67
CA TYR A 480 35.67 7.48 2.42
C TYR A 480 35.12 7.52 3.85
N ASN A 481 35.99 7.23 4.83
CA ASN A 481 35.68 7.33 6.25
C ASN A 481 36.33 8.57 6.87
N MET A 482 35.54 9.63 7.06
CA MET A 482 35.99 10.85 7.74
C MET A 482 35.89 10.74 9.27
N GLY A 483 35.06 9.82 9.76
CA GLY A 483 34.75 9.66 11.17
C GLY A 483 35.58 8.60 11.89
N SER A 484 35.05 8.14 13.02
CA SER A 484 35.66 7.12 13.89
C SER A 484 35.05 5.72 13.73
N ALA A 485 34.22 5.51 12.70
CA ALA A 485 33.56 4.25 12.42
C ALA A 485 34.55 3.09 12.24
N LYS A 486 34.15 1.90 12.67
CA LYS A 486 34.89 0.65 12.48
C LYS A 486 34.31 -0.06 11.27
N ILE A 487 35.10 -0.19 10.21
CA ILE A 487 34.63 -0.70 8.92
C ILE A 487 35.34 -2.01 8.62
N GLN A 488 34.56 -3.06 8.36
CA GLN A 488 35.04 -4.33 7.86
C GLN A 488 34.44 -4.60 6.48
N ALA A 489 35.27 -4.93 5.51
CA ALA A 489 34.87 -5.36 4.17
C ALA A 489 35.38 -6.78 3.91
N ILE A 490 34.47 -7.70 3.60
CA ILE A 490 34.77 -9.10 3.33
C ILE A 490 34.27 -9.46 1.93
N ASN A 491 35.11 -10.10 1.13
CA ASN A 491 34.73 -10.61 -0.18
C ASN A 491 34.17 -9.54 -1.13
N CYS A 492 34.68 -8.31 -1.04
CA CYS A 492 34.20 -7.17 -1.83
C CYS A 492 35.09 -6.95 -3.07
N SER A 493 34.57 -6.21 -4.05
CA SER A 493 35.32 -5.76 -5.23
C SER A 493 35.24 -4.24 -5.31
N PHE A 494 36.40 -3.58 -5.18
CA PHE A 494 36.59 -2.15 -5.34
C PHE A 494 37.23 -1.91 -6.71
N ARG A 495 36.39 -1.56 -7.69
CA ARG A 495 36.80 -1.50 -9.10
C ARG A 495 37.56 -0.24 -9.46
N GLU A 496 37.02 0.91 -9.06
CA GLU A 496 37.61 2.24 -9.21
C GLU A 496 37.31 3.06 -7.95
N GLY A 497 38.18 4.04 -7.68
CA GLY A 497 38.03 4.98 -6.58
C GLY A 497 38.86 4.58 -5.36
N GLU A 498 39.47 5.57 -4.73
CA GLU A 498 40.33 5.37 -3.57
C GLU A 498 39.52 4.90 -2.35
N ILE A 499 40.10 4.02 -1.52
CA ILE A 499 39.64 3.78 -0.16
C ILE A 499 40.42 4.72 0.77
N ARG A 500 39.75 5.70 1.36
CA ARG A 500 40.36 6.65 2.29
C ARG A 500 39.77 6.52 3.69
N ALA A 501 40.64 6.46 4.69
CA ALA A 501 40.25 6.53 6.09
C ALA A 501 41.01 7.66 6.78
N ASP A 502 40.26 8.61 7.34
CA ASP A 502 40.78 9.70 8.16
C ASP A 502 40.83 9.31 9.64
N GLY A 503 39.92 8.46 10.11
CA GLY A 503 39.88 7.93 11.46
C GLY A 503 39.32 6.50 11.55
N GLY A 504 39.11 6.03 12.78
CA GLY A 504 38.44 4.75 13.05
C GLY A 504 39.31 3.52 12.85
N TYR A 505 38.72 2.42 12.39
CA TYR A 505 39.41 1.16 12.08
C TYR A 505 39.00 0.64 10.71
N LEU A 506 39.95 0.09 9.96
CA LEU A 506 39.69 -0.46 8.63
C LEU A 506 40.17 -1.91 8.53
N SER A 507 39.27 -2.83 8.19
CA SER A 507 39.61 -4.21 7.90
C SER A 507 39.10 -4.58 6.51
N ILE A 508 39.99 -5.02 5.62
CA ILE A 508 39.63 -5.48 4.28
C ILE A 508 40.18 -6.90 4.13
N ILE A 509 39.27 -7.85 3.91
CA ILE A 509 39.57 -9.27 3.91
C ILE A 509 39.02 -9.89 2.63
N ASN A 510 39.81 -10.75 2.01
CA ASN A 510 39.40 -11.49 0.83
C ASN A 510 38.75 -10.62 -0.29
N SER A 511 39.18 -9.37 -0.45
CA SER A 511 38.63 -8.44 -1.45
C SER A 511 39.56 -8.18 -2.64
N ASP A 512 38.98 -7.71 -3.74
CA ASP A 512 39.67 -7.31 -4.96
C ASP A 512 39.74 -5.79 -5.04
N LEU A 513 40.94 -5.24 -5.29
CA LEU A 513 41.17 -3.82 -5.49
C LEU A 513 41.80 -3.64 -6.87
N THR A 514 41.00 -3.19 -7.84
CA THR A 514 41.38 -3.27 -9.26
C THR A 514 41.63 -1.93 -9.93
N ASP A 515 41.58 -0.81 -9.20
CA ASP A 515 41.78 0.52 -9.75
C ASP A 515 43.07 0.60 -10.58
N ALA A 516 42.94 1.03 -11.83
CA ALA A 516 44.02 1.08 -12.81
C ALA A 516 45.03 2.20 -12.51
N ALA A 517 44.67 3.21 -11.71
CA ALA A 517 45.53 4.36 -11.42
C ALA A 517 45.38 4.86 -9.96
N GLY A 518 46.18 5.84 -9.56
CA GLY A 518 46.08 6.48 -8.25
C GLY A 518 46.50 5.61 -7.05
N SER A 519 46.06 6.00 -5.86
CA SER A 519 46.24 5.24 -4.61
C SER A 519 45.09 4.25 -4.44
N HIS A 520 45.37 3.02 -4.02
CA HIS A 520 44.31 2.08 -3.66
C HIS A 520 43.74 2.42 -2.27
N ILE A 521 44.63 2.67 -1.32
CA ILE A 521 44.28 2.92 0.08
C ILE A 521 45.11 4.09 0.63
N THR A 522 44.47 5.05 1.29
CA THR A 522 45.14 6.04 2.14
C THR A 522 44.62 5.97 3.55
N VAL A 523 45.56 5.85 4.49
CA VAL A 523 45.32 5.76 5.93
C VAL A 523 45.95 7.00 6.57
N ASN A 524 45.12 7.89 7.12
CA ASN A 524 45.60 9.11 7.76
C ASN A 524 45.81 8.96 9.27
N ALA A 525 46.38 10.00 9.88
CA ALA A 525 46.99 9.95 11.20
C ALA A 525 46.06 9.48 12.34
N ASP A 526 44.75 9.73 12.25
CA ASP A 526 43.79 9.40 13.31
C ASP A 526 43.19 7.98 13.19
N VAL A 527 43.58 7.20 12.17
CA VAL A 527 43.18 5.79 12.03
C VAL A 527 43.88 4.95 13.11
N ARG A 528 43.11 4.17 13.86
CA ARG A 528 43.59 3.44 15.07
C ARG A 528 44.04 2.01 14.80
N GLY A 529 43.92 1.53 13.57
CA GLY A 529 44.44 0.24 13.14
C GLY A 529 43.87 -0.21 11.81
N VAL A 530 44.68 -0.94 11.04
CA VAL A 530 44.30 -1.47 9.72
C VAL A 530 44.71 -2.92 9.59
N THR A 531 43.80 -3.75 9.05
CA THR A 531 44.07 -5.16 8.69
C THR A 531 43.70 -5.41 7.24
N LEU A 532 44.68 -5.71 6.40
CA LEU A 532 44.51 -6.11 5.01
C LEU A 532 44.94 -7.57 4.85
N GLN A 533 43.98 -8.48 4.70
CA GLN A 533 44.26 -9.92 4.69
C GLN A 533 43.77 -10.61 3.43
N GLY A 534 44.71 -11.27 2.75
CA GLY A 534 44.50 -12.06 1.55
C GLY A 534 43.84 -11.28 0.44
N ASN A 535 44.11 -9.97 0.28
CA ASN A 535 43.54 -9.11 -0.76
C ASN A 535 44.28 -9.24 -2.11
N ARG A 536 43.57 -9.08 -3.22
CA ARG A 536 44.17 -9.09 -4.58
C ARG A 536 44.17 -7.68 -5.15
N PHE A 537 45.30 -7.29 -5.73
CA PHE A 537 45.47 -6.00 -6.40
C PHE A 537 45.75 -6.21 -7.88
N SER A 538 45.14 -5.43 -8.78
CA SER A 538 45.38 -5.53 -10.24
C SER A 538 46.78 -5.07 -10.66
N ARG A 539 47.46 -4.33 -9.78
CA ARG A 539 48.83 -3.81 -9.91
C ARG A 539 49.51 -3.80 -8.54
N PRO A 540 50.82 -3.49 -8.41
CA PRO A 540 51.47 -3.41 -7.10
C PRO A 540 50.68 -2.52 -6.13
N ALA A 541 50.40 -3.05 -4.93
CA ALA A 541 49.61 -2.35 -3.93
C ALA A 541 50.15 -0.93 -3.68
N GLN A 542 49.24 0.04 -3.72
CA GLN A 542 49.54 1.45 -3.47
C GLN A 542 48.80 1.86 -2.21
N ILE A 543 49.51 1.77 -1.08
CA ILE A 543 48.98 2.03 0.26
C ILE A 543 49.79 3.16 0.86
N THR A 544 49.13 4.26 1.20
CA THR A 544 49.74 5.37 1.94
C THR A 544 49.41 5.19 3.42
N ASP A 545 50.44 5.06 4.25
CA ASP A 545 50.33 4.89 5.70
C ASP A 545 50.90 6.11 6.42
N ASN A 546 50.00 6.90 7.02
CA ASN A 546 50.34 8.06 7.84
C ASN A 546 49.97 7.87 9.31
N THR A 547 49.57 6.66 9.75
CA THR A 547 49.15 6.43 11.13
C THR A 547 50.30 5.99 12.04
N ALA A 548 50.17 6.27 13.34
CA ALA A 548 51.07 5.73 14.38
C ALA A 548 50.65 4.32 14.85
N TYR A 549 49.51 3.80 14.38
CA TYR A 549 48.96 2.51 14.77
C TYR A 549 49.31 1.40 13.77
N PRO A 550 49.22 0.12 14.16
CA PRO A 550 49.57 -0.98 13.27
C PRO A 550 48.74 -1.02 11.99
N VAL A 551 49.43 -1.10 10.84
CA VAL A 551 48.89 -1.45 9.53
C VAL A 551 49.41 -2.84 9.17
N LEU A 552 48.57 -3.84 9.33
CA LEU A 552 48.90 -5.24 9.06
C LEU A 552 48.50 -5.59 7.63
N VAL A 553 49.48 -5.99 6.82
CA VAL A 553 49.26 -6.42 5.44
C VAL A 553 49.77 -7.84 5.28
N ASP A 554 48.84 -8.77 5.09
CA ASP A 554 49.14 -10.18 4.80
C ASP A 554 48.53 -10.54 3.44
N PRO A 555 49.34 -10.76 2.39
CA PRO A 555 48.84 -11.12 1.07
C PRO A 555 48.42 -12.60 0.97
N ALA A 556 48.68 -13.42 2.00
CA ALA A 556 48.35 -14.85 1.97
C ALA A 556 46.85 -15.05 1.72
N PRO A 557 46.45 -15.85 0.71
CA PRO A 557 45.04 -16.11 0.43
C PRO A 557 44.33 -16.66 1.66
N VAL A 558 43.15 -16.11 1.96
CA VAL A 558 42.27 -16.60 3.03
C VAL A 558 41.07 -17.29 2.42
N THR A 559 40.64 -18.39 3.02
CA THR A 559 39.40 -19.05 2.63
C THR A 559 38.23 -18.41 3.36
N VAL A 560 37.29 -17.83 2.62
CA VAL A 560 36.03 -17.33 3.15
C VAL A 560 34.91 -18.18 2.56
N THR A 561 34.00 -18.66 3.41
CA THR A 561 32.79 -19.34 2.96
C THR A 561 31.95 -18.38 2.13
N PRO A 562 31.67 -18.66 0.85
CA PRO A 562 30.81 -17.80 0.05
C PRO A 562 29.42 -17.70 0.67
N LEU A 563 28.78 -16.52 0.55
CA LEU A 563 27.36 -16.42 0.89
C LEU A 563 26.57 -17.38 0.00
N PRO A 564 25.59 -18.12 0.57
CA PRO A 564 24.75 -18.99 -0.23
C PRO A 564 24.06 -18.18 -1.34
N ALA A 565 23.87 -18.76 -2.52
CA ALA A 565 23.06 -18.14 -3.55
C ALA A 565 21.63 -18.00 -3.03
N TYR A 566 21.31 -16.82 -2.48
CA TYR A 566 19.99 -16.47 -2.00
C TYR A 566 19.39 -15.42 -2.94
N ASP A 567 18.41 -15.84 -3.71
CA ASP A 567 17.58 -14.96 -4.53
C ASP A 567 16.18 -15.14 -3.97
N PHE A 568 15.79 -14.30 -3.00
CA PHE A 568 14.43 -14.33 -2.47
C PHE A 568 13.52 -13.90 -3.61
N LYS A 569 12.90 -14.87 -4.25
CA LYS A 569 11.73 -14.67 -5.07
C LYS A 569 10.56 -14.90 -4.13
N LYS A 570 9.65 -13.93 -4.06
CA LYS A 570 8.30 -14.20 -3.54
C LYS A 570 7.85 -15.53 -4.17
N PRO A 571 7.31 -16.49 -3.38
CA PRO A 571 6.87 -17.76 -3.93
C PRO A 571 6.05 -17.52 -5.19
N THR A 572 6.47 -18.08 -6.32
CA THR A 572 5.75 -17.93 -7.60
C THR A 572 4.43 -18.70 -7.61
N GLN A 573 4.21 -19.54 -6.60
CA GLN A 573 2.95 -20.21 -6.37
C GLN A 573 2.02 -19.23 -5.65
N ALA A 574 0.96 -18.80 -6.34
CA ALA A 574 -0.10 -18.02 -5.75
C ALA A 574 -0.68 -18.81 -4.56
N HIS A 575 -0.65 -18.22 -3.35
CA HIS A 575 -1.28 -18.78 -2.16
C HIS A 575 -2.78 -18.48 -2.16
N THR A 576 -3.43 -18.63 -3.31
CA THR A 576 -4.84 -18.34 -3.49
C THR A 576 -5.67 -19.62 -3.41
N ALA A 577 -6.95 -19.45 -3.07
CA ALA A 577 -7.92 -20.51 -3.29
C ALA A 577 -7.85 -21.06 -4.73
N ALA A 578 -8.10 -22.36 -4.90
CA ALA A 578 -8.08 -23.01 -6.21
C ALA A 578 -9.23 -22.54 -7.13
N LYS A 579 -10.25 -21.89 -6.56
CA LYS A 579 -11.36 -21.26 -7.28
C LYS A 579 -11.69 -19.89 -6.66
N PRO A 580 -12.06 -18.89 -7.49
CA PRO A 580 -12.50 -17.57 -7.01
C PRO A 580 -13.98 -17.61 -6.61
N VAL A 581 -14.34 -18.46 -5.66
CA VAL A 581 -15.72 -18.57 -5.12
C VAL A 581 -15.68 -18.16 -3.66
N LEU A 582 -16.57 -17.25 -3.27
CA LEU A 582 -16.61 -16.69 -1.92
C LEU A 582 -17.67 -17.42 -1.07
N TYR A 583 -17.31 -17.70 0.19
CA TYR A 583 -18.18 -18.26 1.20
C TYR A 583 -18.05 -17.43 2.47
N VAL A 584 -19.06 -16.62 2.78
CA VAL A 584 -19.01 -15.69 3.93
C VAL A 584 -19.60 -16.38 5.14
N VAL A 585 -18.80 -16.58 6.19
CA VAL A 585 -19.22 -17.42 7.34
C VAL A 585 -20.41 -16.88 8.10
N THR A 586 -20.66 -15.57 8.08
CA THR A 586 -21.80 -14.92 8.77
C THR A 586 -23.07 -14.88 7.92
N GLU A 587 -23.00 -15.19 6.63
CA GLU A 587 -24.16 -15.18 5.74
C GLU A 587 -24.82 -16.57 5.66
N PRO A 588 -26.11 -16.64 5.27
CA PRO A 588 -26.74 -17.91 4.96
C PRO A 588 -25.96 -18.70 3.89
N PRO A 589 -25.82 -20.02 4.04
CA PRO A 589 -26.46 -20.87 5.05
C PRO A 589 -25.71 -21.00 6.38
N TYR A 590 -24.51 -20.42 6.51
CA TYR A 590 -23.60 -20.70 7.62
C TYR A 590 -23.95 -19.97 8.91
N ASN A 591 -24.32 -18.69 8.81
CA ASN A 591 -24.81 -17.86 9.92
C ASN A 591 -23.94 -17.97 11.20
N ALA A 592 -22.62 -17.92 11.06
CA ALA A 592 -21.69 -18.05 12.17
C ALA A 592 -21.93 -16.92 13.21
N PRO A 593 -22.06 -17.25 14.51
CA PRO A 593 -22.27 -16.26 15.54
C PRO A 593 -20.97 -15.48 15.83
N ALA A 594 -21.02 -14.16 15.69
CA ALA A 594 -19.95 -13.23 16.05
C ALA A 594 -20.21 -12.57 17.41
N ASP A 595 -20.41 -13.38 18.46
CA ASP A 595 -20.89 -12.92 19.77
C ASP A 595 -19.98 -13.32 20.96
N LEU A 596 -18.81 -13.93 20.70
CA LEU A 596 -17.88 -14.54 21.69
C LEU A 596 -18.45 -15.63 22.62
N SER A 597 -19.76 -15.84 22.64
CA SER A 597 -20.43 -16.69 23.61
C SER A 597 -20.83 -18.04 23.02
N SER A 598 -21.29 -18.02 21.77
CA SER A 598 -21.75 -19.17 20.99
C SER A 598 -20.58 -19.78 20.23
N ASP A 599 -20.56 -21.11 20.13
CA ASP A 599 -19.52 -21.82 19.37
C ASP A 599 -19.76 -21.65 17.85
N ALA A 600 -18.86 -20.94 17.18
CA ALA A 600 -18.87 -20.73 15.73
C ALA A 600 -18.20 -21.86 14.93
N THR A 601 -17.58 -22.84 15.60
CA THR A 601 -16.85 -23.95 14.95
C THR A 601 -17.71 -24.68 13.91
N PRO A 602 -18.97 -25.06 14.18
CA PRO A 602 -19.79 -25.79 13.20
C PRO A 602 -20.06 -24.99 11.93
N ALA A 603 -20.31 -23.68 12.06
CA ALA A 603 -20.60 -22.80 10.93
C ALA A 603 -19.35 -22.59 10.05
N PHE A 604 -18.20 -22.34 10.67
CA PHE A 604 -16.92 -22.22 9.95
C PHE A 604 -16.57 -23.52 9.24
N GLN A 605 -16.69 -24.66 9.92
CA GLN A 605 -16.37 -25.95 9.32
C GLN A 605 -17.33 -26.31 8.18
N ALA A 606 -18.61 -25.92 8.26
CA ALA A 606 -19.57 -26.09 7.16
C ALA A 606 -19.13 -25.31 5.91
N ALA A 607 -18.76 -24.03 6.06
CA ALA A 607 -18.27 -23.22 4.96
C ALA A 607 -16.98 -23.78 4.34
N LEU A 608 -16.04 -24.24 5.17
CA LEU A 608 -14.81 -24.91 4.73
C LEU A 608 -15.11 -26.19 3.96
N ASN A 609 -16.05 -27.01 4.44
CA ASN A 609 -16.45 -28.25 3.77
C ASN A 609 -17.11 -27.98 2.42
N ASP A 610 -18.00 -26.99 2.32
CA ASP A 610 -18.69 -26.64 1.07
C ASP A 610 -17.71 -26.07 0.04
N ALA A 611 -16.76 -25.22 0.47
CA ALA A 611 -15.66 -24.78 -0.38
C ALA A 611 -14.78 -25.95 -0.85
N GLY A 612 -14.46 -26.88 0.05
CA GLY A 612 -13.70 -28.08 -0.28
C GLY A 612 -14.42 -29.01 -1.26
N ALA A 613 -15.73 -29.21 -1.07
CA ALA A 613 -16.58 -30.00 -1.96
C ALA A 613 -16.71 -29.37 -3.36
N ASN A 614 -16.65 -28.04 -3.44
CA ASN A 614 -16.56 -27.32 -4.70
C ASN A 614 -15.15 -27.40 -5.33
N GLY A 615 -14.17 -28.05 -4.70
CA GLY A 615 -12.79 -28.15 -5.19
C GLY A 615 -11.96 -26.88 -4.98
N GLY A 616 -12.39 -26.00 -4.07
CA GLY A 616 -11.70 -24.77 -3.69
C GLY A 616 -12.65 -23.60 -3.51
N GLY A 617 -12.17 -22.58 -2.80
CA GLY A 617 -12.90 -21.34 -2.53
C GLY A 617 -12.26 -20.53 -1.40
N ILE A 618 -12.69 -19.29 -1.26
CA ILE A 618 -12.32 -18.39 -0.18
C ILE A 618 -13.43 -18.46 0.86
N VAL A 619 -13.14 -19.03 2.03
CA VAL A 619 -13.98 -18.92 3.21
C VAL A 619 -13.59 -17.65 3.94
N PHE A 620 -14.44 -16.64 3.82
CA PHE A 620 -14.19 -15.30 4.32
C PHE A 620 -14.86 -15.07 5.67
N VAL A 621 -14.10 -14.46 6.58
CA VAL A 621 -14.48 -14.16 7.95
C VAL A 621 -14.56 -12.65 8.13
N PRO A 622 -15.78 -12.06 8.11
CA PRO A 622 -15.97 -10.64 8.40
C PRO A 622 -15.48 -10.26 9.81
N GLY A 623 -15.29 -8.96 10.04
CA GLY A 623 -14.84 -8.44 11.32
C GLY A 623 -15.80 -8.83 12.44
N GLY A 624 -15.25 -9.31 13.54
CA GLY A 624 -16.02 -9.80 14.68
C GLY A 624 -15.21 -10.74 15.54
N ASP A 625 -15.77 -11.06 16.69
CA ASP A 625 -15.14 -11.95 17.66
C ASP A 625 -15.86 -13.31 17.68
N TYR A 626 -15.14 -14.34 17.27
CA TYR A 626 -15.67 -15.69 17.08
C TYR A 626 -15.07 -16.65 18.11
N ARG A 627 -15.93 -17.30 18.90
CA ARG A 627 -15.50 -18.38 19.78
C ARG A 627 -15.46 -19.69 19.00
N LEU A 628 -14.34 -20.39 19.07
CA LEU A 628 -14.15 -21.71 18.45
C LEU A 628 -13.81 -22.73 19.53
N ASP A 629 -14.74 -23.63 19.85
CA ASP A 629 -14.52 -24.72 20.82
C ASP A 629 -13.87 -25.97 20.20
N GLY A 630 -13.78 -26.04 18.87
CA GLY A 630 -13.21 -27.16 18.14
C GLY A 630 -12.11 -26.80 17.15
N THR A 631 -11.59 -27.83 16.48
CA THR A 631 -10.56 -27.68 15.44
C THR A 631 -11.19 -27.37 14.09
N LEU A 632 -10.67 -26.38 13.38
CA LEU A 632 -10.98 -26.12 11.98
C LEU A 632 -10.00 -26.88 11.07
N MET A 633 -10.55 -27.65 10.13
CA MET A 633 -9.80 -28.34 9.09
C MET A 633 -10.00 -27.59 7.78
N VAL A 634 -8.95 -26.91 7.30
CA VAL A 634 -8.96 -26.20 6.01
C VAL A 634 -8.64 -27.19 4.88
N PRO A 635 -9.58 -27.50 3.96
CA PRO A 635 -9.32 -28.46 2.88
C PRO A 635 -8.28 -27.98 1.88
N THR A 636 -7.70 -28.92 1.12
CA THR A 636 -6.80 -28.57 0.01
C THR A 636 -7.50 -27.68 -1.02
N GLY A 637 -6.85 -26.59 -1.43
CA GLY A 637 -7.39 -25.63 -2.39
C GLY A 637 -8.39 -24.62 -1.80
N VAL A 638 -8.66 -24.67 -0.49
CA VAL A 638 -9.49 -23.70 0.23
C VAL A 638 -8.60 -22.72 0.97
N GLU A 639 -9.01 -21.44 0.97
CA GLU A 639 -8.38 -20.38 1.73
C GLU A 639 -9.32 -19.94 2.86
N LEU A 640 -8.85 -19.96 4.11
CA LEU A 640 -9.54 -19.35 5.25
C LEU A 640 -8.97 -17.94 5.45
N ARG A 641 -9.78 -16.91 5.19
CA ARG A 641 -9.32 -15.52 5.15
C ARG A 641 -10.12 -14.64 6.11
N GLY A 642 -9.41 -13.86 6.93
CA GLY A 642 -10.02 -12.83 7.77
C GLY A 642 -10.25 -11.51 7.02
N ILE A 643 -11.02 -10.60 7.63
CA ILE A 643 -11.29 -9.26 7.09
C ILE A 643 -10.04 -8.40 6.90
N HIS A 644 -8.96 -8.72 7.63
CA HIS A 644 -7.70 -7.99 7.55
C HIS A 644 -6.67 -8.80 6.75
N ASP A 645 -6.30 -8.27 5.58
CA ASP A 645 -5.51 -8.97 4.54
C ASP A 645 -4.13 -8.30 4.31
N LEU A 646 -3.47 -7.88 5.40
CA LEU A 646 -2.15 -7.25 5.38
C LEU A 646 -1.14 -8.00 6.24
N ALA A 647 0.15 -7.78 5.99
CA ALA A 647 1.20 -8.27 6.88
C ALA A 647 1.15 -7.50 8.20
N PHE A 648 0.95 -8.20 9.33
CA PHE A 648 0.98 -7.58 10.65
C PHE A 648 1.72 -8.48 11.66
N SER A 649 2.36 -7.83 12.64
CA SER A 649 2.76 -8.50 13.88
C SER A 649 1.58 -8.49 14.85
N PRO A 650 1.26 -9.59 15.54
CA PRO A 650 0.20 -9.61 16.55
C PRO A 650 0.64 -8.77 17.76
N SER A 651 0.43 -7.45 17.72
CA SER A 651 0.92 -6.52 18.74
C SER A 651 -0.12 -6.08 19.78
N ALA A 652 -1.37 -6.57 19.73
CA ALA A 652 -2.34 -6.46 20.82
C ALA A 652 -3.54 -7.40 20.58
N ARG A 653 -4.29 -7.73 21.65
CA ARG A 653 -5.69 -8.16 21.48
C ARG A 653 -6.43 -6.98 20.83
N GLY A 654 -7.12 -7.26 19.73
CA GLY A 654 -7.91 -6.30 18.97
C GLY A 654 -8.98 -5.61 19.79
#